data_AF-A0A8T6IRG7-F1
#
_entry.id   AF-A0A8T6IRG7-F1
#
_cell.length_a   1.000
_cell.length_b   1.000
_cell.length_c   1.000
_cell.angle_alpha   90.00
_cell.angle_beta   90.00
_cell.angle_gamma   90.00
#
_symmetry.space_group_name_H-M   'P 1'
#
loop_
_entity.id
_entity.type
_entity.pdbx_description
1 polymer ?
#
loop_
_entity_poly.entity_id
_entity_poly.type
_entity_poly.pdbx_seq_one_letter_code
_entity_poly.pdbx_strand_id
1 'polypeptide(L)'
;MPDDPAREKPPADEPAEPAPISPEEMMGALLDPAPTANEPMPPEDYDSHLSAGEVKRYARPEDLPIDDERPPAPGARDRVDGALSEVGRRFIEMQNQAATLADLLNKEEISFEDYQRLLYEAMVQDEQGVWWMIDAENEDWYRHDPERNQWEVDYPAALREYDGGQSASFNGDETLTEYDLPSTLGAPKAGEPIYDERGVKIGTTPPTKDELYTVPGTAALADEIPGQQPTLPGDAQLTGTIPAAAQADPSSVIPRAIDADFALGASPVVQELLETRRSRRTRLLMTVLAALLMLALAGGIIAAGVVMIWYRDTVEPFADGIAALANYSGAYQTARIFDSQGNLLAALNSEETGARTAVPLEQISPFMIHAIVSQENERFFDDPGFDPVAIVRAFMQNVSGGGVESGASTITQQIARNLVLKDRDVTVQRKLNEILVALEIANRYDKNFILALYLNEIFFANRNYGVEAASNFYFGHSADQLNYAEAALLASIVPSPAQHDPVENRATAIAAMRSTMRKMIDIGCLQFQHGDWLERGPFCIIDGAEDDLVKTNVAGEIAGGLAILQIAEIETTRFQQGEFQVRYPHFVDFVRAAVVAELGEEALFQRGLSIHTTLNPALQEIAAAALSDHARGLKSAATGVHTGAVMVTDPATGAIRAMVGSHDYYVSESGQVNNALTFQQPGSAIKPFVYMAALQDNEGRYLTPASIIWDVPLVEDLGAGGIYQPQNVDRKFHGPVSVRSALQNSYNVPTVKIFRDYVGAGRFANMADALGLQSVA
;
A
#
# COMPACT_ATOMS: atom_id res chain seq x y z
N MET A 1 4.20 -28.19 57.48
CA MET A 1 2.74 -28.18 57.26
C MET A 1 2.22 -26.81 57.65
N PRO A 2 1.27 -26.22 56.90
CA PRO A 2 0.56 -26.73 55.70
C PRO A 2 0.78 -25.80 54.47
N ASP A 3 0.35 -26.02 53.23
CA ASP A 3 -0.05 -27.15 52.38
C ASP A 3 0.01 -26.63 50.90
N ASP A 4 0.29 -27.54 49.97
CA ASP A 4 0.41 -27.58 48.48
C ASP A 4 -0.58 -26.70 47.63
N PRO A 5 -0.51 -26.56 46.26
CA PRO A 5 0.50 -26.98 45.26
C PRO A 5 0.83 -25.95 44.15
N ALA A 6 2.03 -26.04 43.57
CA ALA A 6 2.31 -25.51 42.22
C ALA A 6 2.71 -26.66 41.30
N ARG A 7 1.79 -27.04 40.41
CA ARG A 7 1.99 -27.96 39.29
C ARG A 7 3.12 -27.45 38.40
N GLU A 8 4.20 -28.22 38.30
CA GLU A 8 5.09 -28.16 37.14
C GLU A 8 4.27 -28.52 35.89
N LYS A 9 4.21 -27.59 34.94
CA LYS A 9 3.76 -27.86 33.56
C LYS A 9 4.79 -28.78 32.91
N PRO A 10 4.40 -29.88 32.23
CA PRO A 10 5.34 -30.61 31.39
C PRO A 10 5.75 -29.74 30.19
N PRO A 11 6.96 -29.93 29.63
CA PRO A 11 7.32 -29.32 28.35
C PRO A 11 6.37 -29.82 27.26
N ALA A 12 6.10 -28.95 26.28
CA ALA A 12 5.25 -29.24 25.13
C ALA A 12 5.72 -30.53 24.44
N ASP A 13 4.77 -31.42 24.16
CA ASP A 13 4.97 -32.64 23.39
C ASP A 13 5.64 -32.28 22.05
N GLU A 14 6.89 -32.71 21.88
CA GLU A 14 7.41 -32.99 20.54
C GLU A 14 6.46 -34.02 19.90
N PRO A 15 6.03 -33.84 18.63
CA PRO A 15 5.28 -34.88 17.95
C PRO A 15 6.18 -36.12 17.93
N ALA A 16 5.72 -37.20 18.59
CA ALA A 16 6.39 -38.48 18.55
C ALA A 16 6.63 -38.86 17.07
N GLU A 17 7.88 -39.12 16.70
CA GLU A 17 8.19 -39.70 15.40
C GLU A 17 7.28 -40.93 15.19
N PRO A 18 6.54 -41.01 14.08
CA PRO A 18 5.72 -42.17 13.81
C PRO A 18 6.62 -43.40 13.76
N ALA A 19 6.23 -44.46 14.46
CA ALA A 19 6.93 -45.73 14.36
C ALA A 19 6.93 -46.19 12.89
N PRO A 20 8.04 -46.75 12.38
CA PRO A 20 8.09 -47.23 11.00
C PRO A 20 6.97 -48.23 10.76
N ILE A 21 6.26 -48.03 9.66
CA ILE A 21 5.11 -48.86 9.27
C ILE A 21 5.61 -50.30 9.11
N SER A 22 4.98 -51.24 9.80
CA SER A 22 5.34 -52.66 9.66
C SER A 22 5.12 -53.12 8.20
N PRO A 23 5.87 -54.12 7.69
CA PRO A 23 5.61 -54.70 6.37
C PRO A 23 4.14 -55.13 6.16
N GLU A 24 3.45 -55.45 7.26
CA GLU A 24 2.04 -55.84 7.33
C GLU A 24 1.10 -54.63 7.08
N GLU A 25 1.35 -53.49 7.73
CA GLU A 25 0.60 -52.24 7.52
C GLU A 25 0.88 -51.61 6.14
N MET A 26 2.10 -51.75 5.62
CA MET A 26 2.46 -51.36 4.26
C MET A 26 1.70 -52.17 3.20
N MET A 27 1.53 -53.48 3.43
CA MET A 27 0.71 -54.34 2.58
C MET A 27 -0.80 -54.02 2.67
N GLY A 28 -1.27 -53.50 3.81
CA GLY A 28 -2.62 -52.95 3.97
C GLY A 28 -2.82 -51.63 3.22
N ALA A 29 -1.88 -50.69 3.32
CA ALA A 29 -1.93 -49.37 2.65
C ALA A 29 -1.92 -49.47 1.11
N LEU A 30 -1.37 -50.55 0.57
CA LEU A 30 -1.36 -50.83 -0.87
C LEU A 30 -2.74 -51.14 -1.47
N LEU A 31 -3.78 -51.33 -0.64
CA LEU A 31 -5.05 -51.92 -1.07
C LEU A 31 -6.35 -51.26 -0.60
N ASP A 32 -6.32 -50.18 0.18
CA ASP A 32 -7.59 -49.53 0.51
C ASP A 32 -8.16 -48.79 -0.72
N PRO A 33 -9.39 -49.11 -1.16
CA PRO A 33 -10.11 -48.24 -2.07
C PRO A 33 -10.42 -46.93 -1.34
N ALA A 34 -10.38 -45.79 -2.05
CA ALA A 34 -11.02 -44.57 -1.56
C ALA A 34 -12.43 -44.91 -1.03
N PRO A 35 -12.94 -44.26 0.04
CA PRO A 35 -14.25 -44.60 0.59
C PRO A 35 -15.31 -44.49 -0.50
N THR A 36 -15.76 -45.64 -1.00
CA THR A 36 -16.91 -45.74 -1.88
C THR A 36 -18.14 -45.68 -1.01
N ALA A 37 -19.03 -44.73 -1.30
CA ALA A 37 -20.41 -44.79 -0.85
C ALA A 37 -20.98 -46.19 -1.14
N ASN A 38 -21.57 -46.81 -0.13
CA ASN A 38 -22.02 -48.20 -0.10
C ASN A 38 -22.89 -48.62 -1.32
N GLU A 39 -22.72 -49.88 -1.72
CA GLU A 39 -23.34 -50.66 -2.82
C GLU A 39 -24.87 -50.95 -2.65
N PRO A 40 -25.52 -51.85 -3.44
CA PRO A 40 -25.81 -51.88 -4.90
C PRO A 40 -27.33 -52.14 -5.19
N MET A 41 -27.77 -52.18 -6.46
CA MET A 41 -29.03 -52.87 -6.84
C MET A 41 -28.95 -53.58 -8.22
N PRO A 42 -29.77 -54.64 -8.45
CA PRO A 42 -29.49 -55.79 -9.31
C PRO A 42 -29.98 -55.65 -10.78
N PRO A 43 -29.70 -56.63 -11.67
CA PRO A 43 -30.03 -56.53 -13.09
C PRO A 43 -31.39 -57.18 -13.41
N GLU A 44 -32.28 -56.48 -14.11
CA GLU A 44 -33.38 -57.10 -14.86
C GLU A 44 -33.61 -56.43 -16.23
N ASP A 45 -33.47 -57.30 -17.23
CA ASP A 45 -34.03 -57.44 -18.57
C ASP A 45 -34.50 -56.28 -19.48
N TYR A 46 -34.10 -56.49 -20.74
CA TYR A 46 -34.50 -55.84 -21.98
C TYR A 46 -36.03 -55.83 -22.22
N ASP A 47 -36.55 -54.69 -22.68
CA ASP A 47 -37.29 -54.71 -23.95
C ASP A 47 -37.22 -53.36 -24.70
N SER A 48 -37.39 -53.48 -26.01
CA SER A 48 -37.12 -52.51 -27.05
C SER A 48 -38.37 -51.79 -27.55
N HIS A 49 -38.15 -50.59 -28.11
CA HIS A 49 -38.96 -49.85 -29.11
C HIS A 49 -39.61 -48.51 -28.71
N LEU A 50 -39.59 -47.60 -29.72
CA LEU A 50 -40.35 -46.35 -29.94
C LEU A 50 -39.64 -45.07 -29.45
N SER A 51 -38.87 -44.37 -30.30
CA SER A 51 -39.25 -43.44 -31.40
C SER A 51 -39.49 -42.00 -30.95
N ALA A 52 -38.90 -41.08 -31.71
CA ALA A 52 -38.94 -39.62 -31.61
C ALA A 52 -40.30 -39.01 -31.27
N GLY A 53 -40.27 -37.93 -30.47
CA GLY A 53 -41.35 -36.95 -30.41
C GLY A 53 -41.58 -36.36 -29.01
N GLU A 54 -41.55 -35.02 -28.96
CA GLU A 54 -42.20 -34.15 -27.96
C GLU A 54 -41.43 -33.82 -26.67
N VAL A 55 -40.75 -32.68 -26.74
CA VAL A 55 -40.41 -31.82 -25.60
C VAL A 55 -41.72 -31.29 -24.99
N LYS A 56 -42.04 -31.71 -23.75
CA LYS A 56 -43.04 -31.05 -22.90
C LYS A 56 -42.36 -30.39 -21.71
N ARG A 57 -42.66 -29.10 -21.58
CA ARG A 57 -42.27 -28.15 -20.54
C ARG A 57 -42.71 -28.66 -19.16
N TYR A 58 -41.86 -28.47 -18.15
CA TYR A 58 -42.27 -28.42 -16.75
C TYR A 58 -41.81 -27.11 -16.09
N ALA A 59 -42.55 -26.75 -15.05
CA ALA A 59 -42.89 -25.40 -14.61
C ALA A 59 -41.78 -24.59 -13.91
N ARG A 60 -42.03 -23.28 -13.81
CA ARG A 60 -41.18 -22.24 -13.21
C ARG A 60 -41.13 -22.32 -11.67
N PRO A 61 -40.07 -21.78 -11.03
CA PRO A 61 -39.81 -21.89 -9.58
C PRO A 61 -40.62 -20.90 -8.71
N GLU A 62 -41.91 -20.69 -9.01
CA GLU A 62 -42.73 -19.66 -8.32
C GLU A 62 -43.76 -20.25 -7.33
N ASP A 63 -43.88 -21.57 -7.19
CA ASP A 63 -44.94 -22.24 -6.41
C ASP A 63 -44.47 -22.96 -5.13
N LEU A 64 -43.52 -22.41 -4.36
CA LEU A 64 -43.19 -22.93 -3.02
C LEU A 64 -43.38 -21.86 -1.93
N PRO A 65 -44.00 -22.22 -0.79
CA PRO A 65 -44.37 -21.26 0.25
C PRO A 65 -43.15 -20.70 0.99
N ILE A 66 -43.22 -19.40 1.26
CA ILE A 66 -42.28 -18.56 1.99
C ILE A 66 -42.29 -18.94 3.48
N ASP A 67 -41.11 -19.20 4.03
CA ASP A 67 -40.86 -19.11 5.48
C ASP A 67 -39.82 -18.00 5.68
N ASP A 68 -40.20 -17.01 6.49
CA ASP A 68 -39.49 -15.76 6.78
C ASP A 68 -38.24 -16.01 7.64
N GLU A 69 -37.28 -15.08 7.54
CA GLU A 69 -36.00 -14.96 8.26
C GLU A 69 -34.74 -15.57 7.58
N ARG A 70 -34.25 -14.87 6.55
CA ARG A 70 -32.82 -14.82 6.18
C ARG A 70 -32.37 -13.36 6.03
N PRO A 71 -31.15 -12.99 6.47
CA PRO A 71 -30.57 -11.68 6.17
C PRO A 71 -30.31 -11.55 4.65
N PRO A 72 -30.30 -10.32 4.09
CA PRO A 72 -30.12 -10.12 2.66
C PRO A 72 -28.77 -10.66 2.20
N ALA A 73 -28.77 -11.40 1.09
CA ALA A 73 -27.54 -11.80 0.41
C ALA A 73 -26.78 -10.55 -0.06
N PRO A 74 -25.43 -10.54 -0.01
CA PRO A 74 -24.65 -9.46 -0.61
C PRO A 74 -24.96 -9.38 -2.11
N GLY A 75 -25.16 -8.16 -2.59
CA GLY A 75 -25.50 -7.87 -3.98
C GLY A 75 -24.40 -8.33 -4.94
N ALA A 76 -24.76 -8.53 -6.20
CA ALA A 76 -23.92 -9.06 -7.28
C ALA A 76 -22.69 -8.21 -7.67
N ARG A 77 -22.25 -7.27 -6.82
CA ARG A 77 -21.05 -6.44 -7.01
C ARG A 77 -19.85 -6.88 -6.14
N ASP A 78 -20.04 -7.74 -5.14
CA ASP A 78 -18.96 -8.20 -4.23
C ASP A 78 -18.14 -9.40 -4.77
N ARG A 79 -18.30 -9.73 -6.05
CA ARG A 79 -17.45 -10.68 -6.77
C ARG A 79 -16.98 -9.94 -8.01
N VAL A 80 -15.68 -10.03 -8.34
CA VAL A 80 -15.04 -9.53 -9.58
C VAL A 80 -14.28 -8.20 -9.47
N ASP A 81 -13.32 -8.07 -8.54
CA ASP A 81 -12.24 -7.05 -8.66
C ASP A 81 -10.96 -7.59 -9.34
N GLY A 82 -10.89 -8.90 -9.61
CA GLY A 82 -9.68 -9.56 -10.11
C GLY A 82 -9.55 -9.73 -11.64
N ALA A 83 -10.53 -9.29 -12.44
CA ALA A 83 -10.63 -9.64 -13.87
C ALA A 83 -10.53 -8.47 -14.87
N LEU A 84 -10.47 -7.21 -14.41
CA LEU A 84 -10.50 -6.04 -15.30
C LEU A 84 -9.10 -5.56 -15.68
N SER A 85 -8.86 -5.34 -16.99
CA SER A 85 -7.68 -4.62 -17.48
C SER A 85 -7.63 -3.19 -16.92
N GLU A 86 -6.47 -2.51 -16.96
CA GLU A 86 -6.37 -1.11 -16.50
C GLU A 86 -7.37 -0.20 -17.23
N VAL A 87 -7.59 -0.45 -18.53
CA VAL A 87 -8.61 0.22 -19.34
C VAL A 87 -10.02 -0.15 -18.85
N GLY A 88 -10.28 -1.42 -18.55
CA GLY A 88 -11.55 -1.87 -17.97
C GLY A 88 -11.87 -1.20 -16.63
N ARG A 89 -10.86 -1.00 -15.77
CA ARG A 89 -11.03 -0.24 -14.52
C ARG A 89 -11.44 1.21 -14.76
N ARG A 90 -10.83 1.89 -15.74
CA ARG A 90 -11.23 3.25 -16.13
C ARG A 90 -12.68 3.33 -16.62
N PHE A 91 -13.16 2.30 -17.32
CA PHE A 91 -14.56 2.22 -17.73
C PHE A 91 -15.52 2.07 -16.53
N ILE A 92 -15.15 1.27 -15.52
CA ILE A 92 -15.93 1.15 -14.27
C ILE A 92 -15.87 2.42 -13.43
N GLU A 93 -14.69 3.05 -13.33
CA GLU A 93 -14.50 4.34 -12.67
C GLU A 93 -15.39 5.41 -13.32
N MET A 94 -15.42 5.48 -14.65
CA MET A 94 -16.30 6.39 -15.38
C MET A 94 -17.78 6.09 -15.12
N GLN A 95 -18.19 4.81 -15.10
CA GLN A 95 -19.58 4.43 -14.80
C GLN A 95 -19.99 4.87 -13.38
N ASN A 96 -19.12 4.64 -12.39
CA ASN A 96 -19.35 5.05 -11.01
C ASN A 96 -19.35 6.57 -10.85
N GLN A 97 -18.43 7.26 -11.54
CA GLN A 97 -18.37 8.72 -11.58
C GLN A 97 -19.62 9.32 -12.21
N ALA A 98 -20.09 8.79 -13.33
CA ALA A 98 -21.30 9.25 -14.00
C ALA A 98 -22.53 9.08 -13.11
N ALA A 99 -22.69 7.92 -12.45
CA ALA A 99 -23.77 7.69 -11.49
C ALA A 99 -23.71 8.65 -10.30
N THR A 100 -22.51 8.94 -9.79
CA THR A 100 -22.29 9.90 -8.70
C THR A 100 -22.64 11.32 -9.14
N LEU A 101 -22.19 11.73 -10.34
CA LEU A 101 -22.50 13.03 -10.93
C LEU A 101 -24.01 13.20 -11.13
N ALA A 102 -24.71 12.16 -11.57
CA ALA A 102 -26.16 12.19 -11.71
C ALA A 102 -26.87 12.34 -10.35
N ASP A 103 -26.40 11.66 -9.30
CA ASP A 103 -26.94 11.81 -7.95
C ASP A 103 -26.69 13.23 -7.39
N LEU A 104 -25.51 13.79 -7.61
CA LEU A 104 -25.18 15.17 -7.23
C LEU A 104 -26.05 16.20 -7.98
N LEU A 105 -26.28 15.98 -9.28
CA LEU A 105 -27.17 16.82 -10.09
C LEU A 105 -28.61 16.74 -9.56
N ASN A 106 -29.09 15.54 -9.24
CA ASN A 106 -30.42 15.30 -8.66
C ASN A 106 -30.60 15.94 -7.28
N LYS A 107 -29.52 16.10 -6.51
CA LYS A 107 -29.50 16.78 -5.21
C LYS A 107 -29.31 18.30 -5.31
N GLU A 108 -29.22 18.84 -6.53
CA GLU A 108 -28.92 20.26 -6.80
C GLU A 108 -27.57 20.72 -6.22
N GLU A 109 -26.63 19.80 -5.99
CA GLU A 109 -25.29 20.10 -5.46
C GLU A 109 -24.31 20.55 -6.56
N ILE A 110 -24.60 20.20 -7.82
CA ILE A 110 -23.86 20.66 -9.01
C ILE A 110 -24.83 21.22 -10.06
N SER A 111 -24.37 22.14 -10.90
CA SER A 111 -25.17 22.65 -12.02
C SER A 111 -25.19 21.66 -13.18
N PHE A 112 -26.20 21.75 -14.06
CA PHE A 112 -26.25 20.94 -15.28
C PHE A 112 -25.03 21.18 -16.19
N GLU A 113 -24.49 22.41 -16.22
CA GLU A 113 -23.30 22.77 -16.98
C GLU A 113 -22.03 22.13 -16.38
N ASP A 114 -21.93 22.07 -15.04
CA ASP A 114 -20.83 21.37 -14.36
C ASP A 114 -20.93 19.86 -14.54
N TYR A 115 -22.13 19.30 -14.46
CA TYR A 115 -22.41 17.90 -14.77
C TYR A 115 -21.92 17.53 -16.18
N GLN A 116 -22.27 18.33 -17.19
CA GLN A 116 -21.84 18.09 -18.57
C GLN A 116 -20.33 18.21 -18.75
N ARG A 117 -19.68 19.20 -18.13
CA ARG A 117 -18.22 19.38 -18.18
C ARG A 117 -17.48 18.21 -17.53
N LEU A 118 -17.87 17.83 -16.32
CA LEU A 118 -17.23 16.74 -15.56
C LEU A 118 -17.42 15.39 -16.24
N LEU A 119 -18.57 15.15 -16.88
CA LEU A 119 -18.80 13.95 -17.68
C LEU A 119 -17.89 13.91 -18.92
N TYR A 120 -17.60 15.07 -19.52
CA TYR A 120 -16.66 15.22 -20.63
C TYR A 120 -15.21 14.98 -20.21
N GLU A 121 -14.83 15.41 -19.01
CA GLU A 121 -13.51 15.15 -18.43
C GLU A 121 -13.31 13.67 -18.05
N ALA A 122 -14.40 12.99 -17.66
CA ALA A 122 -14.40 11.57 -17.31
C ALA A 122 -14.36 10.62 -18.51
N MET A 123 -14.32 11.13 -19.75
CA MET A 123 -14.28 10.32 -20.97
C MET A 123 -13.09 9.37 -20.98
N VAL A 124 -13.33 8.11 -21.36
CA VAL A 124 -12.31 7.07 -21.37
C VAL A 124 -11.86 6.82 -22.79
N GLN A 125 -10.56 6.69 -22.99
CA GLN A 125 -9.99 6.25 -24.26
C GLN A 125 -9.66 4.75 -24.18
N ASP A 126 -10.13 3.96 -25.15
CA ASP A 126 -9.81 2.53 -25.21
C ASP A 126 -8.40 2.25 -25.72
N GLU A 127 -8.02 0.96 -25.75
CA GLU A 127 -6.71 0.49 -26.23
C GLU A 127 -6.42 0.86 -27.69
N GLN A 128 -7.44 1.24 -28.47
CA GLN A 128 -7.34 1.60 -29.88
C GLN A 128 -7.32 3.12 -30.08
N GLY A 129 -7.34 3.90 -29.00
CA GLY A 129 -7.36 5.36 -29.06
C GLY A 129 -8.75 5.94 -29.34
N VAL A 130 -9.82 5.16 -29.21
CA VAL A 130 -11.19 5.64 -29.44
C VAL A 130 -11.77 6.19 -28.15
N TRP A 131 -12.45 7.33 -28.23
CA TRP A 131 -13.10 7.96 -27.07
C TRP A 131 -14.46 7.34 -26.78
N TRP A 132 -14.73 7.19 -25.49
CA TRP A 132 -15.98 6.66 -24.96
C TRP A 132 -16.57 7.60 -23.91
N MET A 133 -17.89 7.62 -23.86
CA MET A 133 -18.65 8.28 -22.81
C MET A 133 -19.87 7.46 -22.40
N ILE A 134 -20.40 7.70 -21.20
CA ILE A 134 -21.63 7.07 -20.71
C ILE A 134 -22.68 8.15 -20.43
N ASP A 135 -23.92 7.90 -20.81
CA ASP A 135 -25.06 8.70 -20.39
C ASP A 135 -25.52 8.20 -19.01
N ALA A 136 -25.44 9.05 -17.99
CA ALA A 136 -25.81 8.66 -16.64
C ALA A 136 -27.32 8.51 -16.41
N GLU A 137 -28.19 9.03 -17.30
CA GLU A 137 -29.64 8.86 -17.18
C GLU A 137 -30.09 7.48 -17.69
N ASN A 138 -29.48 7.00 -18.77
CA ASN A 138 -29.88 5.76 -19.44
C ASN A 138 -28.87 4.61 -19.30
N GLU A 139 -27.70 4.89 -18.69
CA GLU A 139 -26.55 3.98 -18.57
C GLU A 139 -26.00 3.49 -19.92
N ASP A 140 -26.37 4.15 -21.01
CA ASP A 140 -25.94 3.82 -22.36
C ASP A 140 -24.52 4.31 -22.62
N TRP A 141 -23.70 3.44 -23.19
CA TRP A 141 -22.35 3.76 -23.62
C TRP A 141 -22.36 4.27 -25.07
N TYR A 142 -21.52 5.28 -25.30
CA TYR A 142 -21.33 5.90 -26.59
C TYR A 142 -19.85 5.85 -26.96
N ARG A 143 -19.59 5.42 -28.19
CA ARG A 143 -18.27 5.36 -28.79
C ARG A 143 -18.16 6.43 -29.87
N HIS A 144 -17.04 7.15 -29.91
CA HIS A 144 -16.77 8.13 -30.95
C HIS A 144 -16.31 7.42 -32.23
N ASP A 145 -17.04 7.61 -33.33
CA ASP A 145 -16.56 7.24 -34.67
C ASP A 145 -15.74 8.41 -35.25
N PRO A 146 -14.41 8.27 -35.38
CA PRO A 146 -13.55 9.34 -35.89
C PRO A 146 -13.70 9.57 -37.41
N GLU A 147 -14.21 8.60 -38.18
CA GLU A 147 -14.42 8.74 -39.63
C GLU A 147 -15.70 9.51 -39.94
N ARG A 148 -16.75 9.28 -39.15
CA ARG A 148 -18.05 9.96 -39.28
C ARG A 148 -18.15 11.21 -38.41
N ASN A 149 -17.25 11.36 -37.43
CA ASN A 149 -17.30 12.37 -36.38
C ASN A 149 -18.67 12.41 -35.67
N GLN A 150 -19.15 11.22 -35.31
CA GLN A 150 -20.44 11.00 -34.65
C GLN A 150 -20.26 10.08 -33.45
N TRP A 151 -21.15 10.21 -32.47
CA TRP A 151 -21.25 9.28 -31.34
C TRP A 151 -22.24 8.19 -31.69
N GLU A 152 -21.82 6.94 -31.53
CA GLU A 152 -22.64 5.76 -31.77
C GLU A 152 -22.82 4.99 -30.47
N VAL A 153 -24.03 4.50 -30.21
CA VAL A 153 -24.27 3.63 -29.05
C VAL A 153 -23.54 2.30 -29.29
N ASP A 154 -22.58 2.00 -28.43
CA ASP A 154 -21.81 0.75 -28.44
C ASP A 154 -21.44 0.42 -27.00
N TYR A 155 -21.12 -0.83 -26.71
CA TYR A 155 -20.79 -1.26 -25.35
C TYR A 155 -19.31 -1.66 -25.26
N PRO A 156 -18.52 -1.09 -24.32
CA PRO A 156 -17.08 -1.31 -24.25
C PRO A 156 -16.73 -2.79 -24.15
N ALA A 157 -15.86 -3.28 -25.03
CA ALA A 157 -15.44 -4.69 -25.02
C ALA A 157 -14.83 -5.10 -23.66
N ALA A 158 -14.12 -4.17 -23.01
CA ALA A 158 -13.52 -4.36 -21.70
C ALA A 158 -14.56 -4.61 -20.57
N LEU A 159 -15.81 -4.18 -20.77
CA LEU A 159 -16.91 -4.41 -19.82
C LEU A 159 -17.74 -5.66 -20.13
N ARG A 160 -17.66 -6.22 -21.36
CA ARG A 160 -18.49 -7.37 -21.78
C ARG A 160 -18.19 -8.65 -21.00
N GLU A 161 -16.94 -8.83 -20.61
CA GLU A 161 -16.51 -9.95 -19.76
C GLU A 161 -16.88 -9.74 -18.29
N TYR A 162 -17.07 -8.48 -17.88
CA TYR A 162 -17.42 -8.07 -16.51
C TYR A 162 -18.92 -8.18 -16.22
N ASP A 163 -19.79 -7.71 -17.12
CA ASP A 163 -21.26 -7.75 -16.95
C ASP A 163 -21.89 -9.12 -17.33
N GLY A 164 -21.08 -10.18 -17.42
CA GLY A 164 -21.56 -11.54 -17.63
C GLY A 164 -22.18 -11.82 -19.01
N GLY A 165 -21.76 -11.08 -20.05
CA GLY A 165 -22.22 -11.32 -21.41
C GLY A 165 -23.69 -10.98 -21.68
N GLN A 166 -24.34 -10.16 -20.85
CA GLN A 166 -25.61 -9.55 -21.24
C GLN A 166 -25.38 -8.49 -22.32
N SER A 167 -25.27 -8.93 -23.57
CA SER A 167 -25.66 -8.06 -24.67
C SER A 167 -27.16 -7.82 -24.51
N ALA A 168 -27.56 -6.61 -24.12
CA ALA A 168 -28.92 -6.17 -24.38
C ALA A 168 -29.19 -6.43 -25.87
N SER A 169 -30.23 -7.22 -26.15
CA SER A 169 -30.65 -7.53 -27.52
C SER A 169 -31.13 -6.24 -28.17
N PHE A 170 -30.25 -5.54 -28.88
CA PHE A 170 -30.64 -4.38 -29.67
C PHE A 170 -31.39 -4.84 -30.91
N ASN A 171 -32.68 -4.53 -30.97
CA ASN A 171 -33.43 -4.54 -32.23
C ASN A 171 -32.84 -3.44 -33.11
N GLY A 172 -32.12 -3.84 -34.17
CA GLY A 172 -31.67 -2.91 -35.20
C GLY A 172 -32.86 -2.26 -35.88
N ASP A 173 -32.95 -0.93 -35.78
CA ASP A 173 -33.14 0.02 -36.89
C ASP A 173 -33.29 1.48 -36.42
N GLU A 174 -33.00 1.82 -35.16
CA GLU A 174 -33.12 3.19 -34.67
C GLU A 174 -31.78 3.93 -34.80
N THR A 175 -31.53 4.50 -35.98
CA THR A 175 -30.80 5.77 -36.03
C THR A 175 -31.65 6.80 -35.30
N LEU A 176 -31.24 7.22 -34.10
CA LEU A 176 -31.90 8.32 -33.39
C LEU A 176 -31.73 9.60 -34.22
N THR A 177 -32.77 9.92 -34.99
CA THR A 177 -33.02 11.26 -35.45
C THR A 177 -33.54 12.07 -34.27
N GLU A 178 -32.72 13.02 -33.81
CA GLU A 178 -33.14 14.27 -33.15
C GLU A 178 -33.89 14.08 -31.81
N TYR A 179 -33.14 13.80 -30.74
CA TYR A 179 -33.45 14.29 -29.41
C TYR A 179 -32.40 15.35 -29.05
N ASP A 180 -32.84 16.52 -28.59
CA ASP A 180 -32.07 17.75 -28.41
C ASP A 180 -30.88 17.60 -27.44
N LEU A 181 -29.73 17.14 -27.95
CA LEU A 181 -28.45 17.68 -27.52
C LEU A 181 -28.36 19.11 -28.05
N PRO A 182 -28.01 20.13 -27.23
CA PRO A 182 -27.87 21.50 -27.71
C PRO A 182 -26.94 21.55 -28.92
N SER A 183 -27.53 21.86 -30.08
CA SER A 183 -26.90 21.88 -31.40
C SER A 183 -25.91 23.04 -31.61
N THR A 184 -25.31 23.55 -30.54
CA THR A 184 -24.36 24.68 -30.56
C THR A 184 -22.91 24.30 -30.26
N LEU A 185 -22.60 23.01 -30.03
CA LEU A 185 -21.22 22.54 -29.99
C LEU A 185 -20.90 21.77 -31.27
N GLY A 186 -20.63 22.51 -32.34
CA GLY A 186 -19.93 21.94 -33.48
C GLY A 186 -18.55 21.48 -33.00
N ALA A 187 -18.29 20.18 -33.03
CA ALA A 187 -16.94 19.66 -32.82
C ALA A 187 -15.99 20.37 -33.80
N PRO A 188 -14.87 20.95 -33.34
CA PRO A 188 -13.92 21.59 -34.25
C PRO A 188 -13.29 20.53 -35.15
N LYS A 189 -13.25 20.79 -36.46
CA LYS A 189 -12.43 20.01 -37.39
C LYS A 189 -10.96 20.22 -37.05
N ALA A 190 -10.21 19.12 -36.93
CA ALA A 190 -8.79 19.15 -36.62
C ALA A 190 -8.03 20.09 -37.59
N GLY A 191 -7.39 21.13 -37.05
CA GLY A 191 -6.43 21.98 -37.75
C GLY A 191 -6.86 23.41 -38.15
N GLU A 192 -8.08 23.88 -37.82
CA GLU A 192 -8.46 25.28 -38.09
C GLU A 192 -8.12 26.24 -36.92
N PRO A 193 -7.71 27.50 -37.20
CA PRO A 193 -7.40 28.47 -36.16
C PRO A 193 -8.66 29.01 -35.46
N ILE A 194 -8.60 29.09 -34.13
CA ILE A 194 -9.69 29.61 -33.29
C ILE A 194 -9.57 31.14 -33.16
N TYR A 195 -10.70 31.84 -33.24
CA TYR A 195 -10.82 33.28 -33.07
C TYR A 195 -11.74 33.61 -31.88
N ASP A 196 -11.46 34.69 -31.16
CA ASP A 196 -12.37 35.21 -30.14
C ASP A 196 -13.58 35.92 -30.78
N GLU A 197 -14.54 36.34 -29.95
CA GLU A 197 -15.77 37.05 -30.36
C GLU A 197 -15.51 38.37 -31.12
N ARG A 198 -14.26 38.84 -31.17
CA ARG A 198 -13.81 40.06 -31.86
C ARG A 198 -12.95 39.77 -33.09
N GLY A 199 -12.77 38.50 -33.45
CA GLY A 199 -12.02 38.07 -34.63
C GLY A 199 -10.50 38.04 -34.45
N VAL A 200 -10.00 37.93 -33.21
CA VAL A 200 -8.55 37.83 -32.92
C VAL A 200 -8.15 36.36 -32.79
N LYS A 201 -7.11 35.94 -33.50
CA LYS A 201 -6.60 34.55 -33.52
C LYS A 201 -5.92 34.18 -32.19
N ILE A 202 -6.35 33.12 -31.53
CA ILE A 202 -5.89 32.74 -30.17
C ILE A 202 -5.04 31.46 -30.07
N GLY A 203 -4.80 30.70 -31.14
CA GLY A 203 -3.83 29.58 -31.09
C GLY A 203 -3.99 28.51 -32.18
N THR A 204 -3.11 27.49 -32.14
CA THR A 204 -3.11 26.27 -32.96
C THR A 204 -2.78 25.06 -32.05
N THR A 205 -3.44 23.92 -32.28
CA THR A 205 -3.49 22.61 -31.56
C THR A 205 -2.34 22.20 -30.62
N PRO A 206 -2.60 21.35 -29.58
CA PRO A 206 -1.58 20.79 -28.70
C PRO A 206 -0.74 19.66 -29.36
N PRO A 207 0.52 19.44 -28.93
CA PRO A 207 1.32 18.27 -29.28
C PRO A 207 0.97 17.00 -28.48
N THR A 208 1.49 15.86 -28.96
CA THR A 208 1.27 14.45 -28.61
C THR A 208 1.87 13.98 -27.28
N LYS A 209 1.25 12.94 -26.69
CA LYS A 209 1.75 12.10 -25.59
C LYS A 209 2.72 11.04 -26.15
N ASP A 210 4.01 11.37 -26.21
CA ASP A 210 5.15 10.42 -26.26
C ASP A 210 6.48 11.19 -26.19
N GLU A 211 6.81 11.73 -25.01
CA GLU A 211 8.18 12.10 -24.62
C GLU A 211 8.32 11.99 -23.09
N LEU A 212 8.38 10.77 -22.57
CA LEU A 212 9.09 10.42 -21.33
C LEU A 212 9.19 8.89 -21.28
N TYR A 213 10.41 8.41 -21.00
CA TYR A 213 10.86 7.01 -20.96
C TYR A 213 11.40 6.40 -22.27
N THR A 214 12.65 6.75 -22.60
CA THR A 214 13.64 5.74 -23.00
C THR A 214 14.97 5.99 -22.29
N VAL A 215 15.42 4.99 -21.53
CA VAL A 215 16.80 4.92 -21.02
C VAL A 215 17.71 4.42 -22.14
N PRO A 216 18.93 4.98 -22.27
CA PRO A 216 20.07 4.12 -22.55
C PRO A 216 21.30 4.42 -21.67
N GLY A 217 21.75 3.38 -20.95
CA GLY A 217 23.10 2.81 -21.08
C GLY A 217 24.33 3.66 -20.76
N THR A 218 25.04 3.24 -19.72
CA THR A 218 26.44 3.53 -19.42
C THR A 218 27.40 3.08 -20.54
N ALA A 219 28.31 3.97 -20.96
CA ALA A 219 29.76 3.74 -21.18
C ALA A 219 30.38 4.81 -22.10
N ALA A 220 31.26 5.67 -21.56
CA ALA A 220 32.63 5.92 -22.06
C ALA A 220 33.24 7.15 -21.38
N LEU A 221 34.32 6.90 -20.65
CA LEU A 221 35.31 7.84 -20.13
C LEU A 221 36.31 8.25 -21.23
N ALA A 222 37.01 9.38 -20.99
CA ALA A 222 38.29 9.83 -21.59
C ALA A 222 38.15 10.38 -23.04
N ASP A 223 38.70 11.52 -23.47
CA ASP A 223 39.69 12.53 -23.03
C ASP A 223 39.17 13.89 -23.59
N GLU A 224 39.59 15.11 -23.25
CA GLU A 224 40.94 15.66 -23.18
C GLU A 224 40.77 17.15 -22.75
N ILE A 225 41.23 17.55 -21.57
CA ILE A 225 41.46 18.98 -21.25
C ILE A 225 42.94 19.12 -20.90
N PRO A 226 43.75 19.79 -21.73
CA PRO A 226 45.03 20.32 -21.30
C PRO A 226 44.93 21.83 -21.06
N GLY A 227 45.09 22.21 -19.79
CA GLY A 227 46.15 23.14 -19.42
C GLY A 227 45.88 24.65 -19.42
N GLN A 228 46.32 25.24 -18.31
CA GLN A 228 46.94 26.56 -18.16
C GLN A 228 46.07 27.80 -17.88
N GLN A 229 45.93 28.09 -16.58
CA GLN A 229 46.13 29.42 -15.99
C GLN A 229 47.56 29.97 -16.29
N PRO A 230 47.88 31.25 -15.95
CA PRO A 230 47.12 32.48 -16.16
C PRO A 230 48.06 33.65 -16.58
N THR A 231 47.64 34.57 -17.46
CA THR A 231 48.27 35.92 -17.53
C THR A 231 47.36 36.95 -18.21
N LEU A 232 47.12 38.07 -17.52
CA LEU A 232 46.87 39.41 -18.09
C LEU A 232 48.05 39.81 -19.00
N PRO A 233 47.91 40.65 -20.06
CA PRO A 233 47.40 42.04 -19.94
C PRO A 233 46.71 42.66 -21.18
N GLY A 234 46.17 43.87 -21.01
CA GLY A 234 46.41 44.95 -21.97
C GLY A 234 45.28 45.41 -22.90
N ASP A 235 44.63 46.49 -22.46
CA ASP A 235 44.43 47.76 -23.18
C ASP A 235 43.26 48.03 -24.15
N ALA A 236 42.70 49.23 -23.84
CA ALA A 236 42.07 50.25 -24.68
C ALA A 236 40.55 50.15 -24.94
N GLN A 237 39.75 51.21 -24.85
CA GLN A 237 39.89 52.61 -24.42
C GLN A 237 38.48 53.24 -24.43
N LEU A 238 38.27 54.32 -23.64
CA LEU A 238 37.43 55.52 -23.84
C LEU A 238 36.90 56.01 -22.48
N THR A 239 37.68 56.78 -21.70
CA THR A 239 37.85 58.25 -21.70
C THR A 239 36.70 59.06 -21.08
N GLY A 240 37.04 59.78 -20.00
CA GLY A 240 36.23 60.83 -19.36
C GLY A 240 36.94 61.44 -18.13
N THR A 241 38.10 62.06 -18.38
CA THR A 241 39.00 62.90 -17.54
C THR A 241 38.37 63.64 -16.34
N ILE A 242 39.09 63.82 -15.21
CA ILE A 242 39.95 65.00 -14.89
C ILE A 242 40.86 64.69 -13.66
N PRO A 243 42.05 65.34 -13.51
CA PRO A 243 43.26 64.75 -12.93
C PRO A 243 43.65 65.25 -11.53
N ALA A 244 44.66 64.59 -10.95
CA ALA A 244 45.50 65.06 -9.85
C ALA A 244 46.95 65.27 -10.31
N ALA A 245 47.61 66.33 -9.82
CA ALA A 245 49.02 66.41 -9.39
C ALA A 245 49.41 67.90 -9.22
N ALA A 246 49.72 68.33 -7.99
CA ALA A 246 51.09 68.62 -7.48
C ALA A 246 51.64 69.99 -7.93
N GLN A 247 52.35 70.80 -7.15
CA GLN A 247 52.79 70.87 -5.75
C GLN A 247 53.35 72.32 -5.61
N ALA A 248 53.11 73.01 -4.49
CA ALA A 248 54.02 74.00 -3.88
C ALA A 248 53.34 74.76 -2.71
N ASP A 249 53.90 74.60 -1.52
CA ASP A 249 53.75 75.44 -0.30
C ASP A 249 54.48 76.81 -0.51
N PRO A 250 54.34 77.89 0.30
CA PRO A 250 53.63 78.02 1.57
C PRO A 250 52.78 79.30 1.76
N SER A 251 51.85 79.28 2.72
CA SER A 251 51.78 80.23 3.85
C SER A 251 50.41 80.29 4.56
N SER A 252 50.50 80.50 5.88
CA SER A 252 49.49 81.02 6.81
C SER A 252 48.21 80.22 7.07
N VAL A 253 48.32 79.44 8.15
CA VAL A 253 47.31 79.03 9.14
C VAL A 253 46.23 80.10 9.39
N ILE A 254 44.95 79.69 9.44
CA ILE A 254 43.96 79.91 10.53
C ILE A 254 42.63 79.19 10.18
N PRO A 255 41.87 78.64 11.17
CA PRO A 255 40.73 77.75 10.96
C PRO A 255 39.34 78.44 11.04
N ARG A 256 38.31 77.72 10.59
CA ARG A 256 36.88 78.11 10.56
C ARG A 256 36.27 78.34 11.96
N ALA A 257 35.50 79.43 12.08
CA ALA A 257 34.43 79.67 13.06
C ALA A 257 33.11 79.82 12.28
N ILE A 258 32.08 79.00 12.52
CA ILE A 258 31.01 79.11 13.53
C ILE A 258 30.04 80.25 13.20
N ASP A 259 28.82 79.85 12.83
CA ASP A 259 27.61 80.67 12.88
C ASP A 259 27.33 81.09 14.32
N ALA A 260 27.14 82.39 14.52
CA ALA A 260 26.67 82.95 15.78
C ALA A 260 25.56 83.95 15.48
N ASP A 261 24.33 83.57 15.82
CA ASP A 261 23.28 84.52 16.14
C ASP A 261 23.61 85.19 17.50
N PHE A 262 23.70 86.51 17.43
CA PHE A 262 23.16 87.50 18.37
C PHE A 262 23.37 87.32 19.91
N ALA A 263 24.35 88.06 20.44
CA ALA A 263 24.25 89.10 21.50
C ALA A 263 23.34 88.86 22.74
N LEU A 264 23.72 89.10 24.01
CA LEU A 264 24.66 90.08 24.62
C LEU A 264 24.94 89.70 26.11
N GLY A 265 26.22 89.75 26.49
CA GLY A 265 26.80 90.33 27.71
C GLY A 265 26.33 89.98 29.14
N ALA A 266 27.23 89.36 29.93
CA ALA A 266 27.39 89.62 31.38
C ALA A 266 28.80 89.24 31.93
N SER A 267 29.49 90.23 32.51
CA SER A 267 30.61 90.33 33.50
C SER A 267 31.63 89.18 33.76
N PRO A 268 32.94 89.48 33.97
CA PRO A 268 34.07 88.52 33.94
C PRO A 268 34.31 87.72 35.25
N VAL A 269 33.50 87.89 36.28
CA VAL A 269 33.73 87.26 37.60
C VAL A 269 33.20 85.81 37.68
N VAL A 270 32.45 85.36 36.67
CA VAL A 270 31.86 84.01 36.62
C VAL A 270 32.72 83.00 35.85
N GLN A 271 33.69 83.45 35.05
CA GLN A 271 34.46 82.56 34.15
C GLN A 271 35.66 81.86 34.83
N GLU A 272 36.28 82.45 35.85
CA GLU A 272 37.50 81.90 36.45
C GLU A 272 37.26 80.77 37.48
N LEU A 273 36.01 80.55 37.91
CA LEU A 273 35.65 79.48 38.86
C LEU A 273 35.17 78.16 38.20
N LEU A 274 35.05 78.10 36.86
CA LEU A 274 34.47 76.95 36.15
C LEU A 274 35.47 76.07 35.37
N GLU A 275 36.70 76.50 35.09
CA GLU A 275 37.60 75.76 34.19
C GLU A 275 38.60 74.79 34.86
N THR A 276 38.93 74.94 36.15
CA THR A 276 39.83 74.00 36.85
C THR A 276 39.13 72.79 37.49
N ARG A 277 37.79 72.73 37.45
CA ARG A 277 37.00 71.58 37.97
C ARG A 277 36.39 70.67 36.91
N ARG A 278 36.31 71.11 35.63
CA ARG A 278 35.67 70.34 34.56
C ARG A 278 36.55 69.21 34.00
N SER A 279 37.86 69.38 33.79
CA SER A 279 38.69 68.33 33.14
C SER A 279 38.91 67.06 33.98
N ARG A 280 38.96 67.16 35.32
CA ARG A 280 39.03 66.00 36.22
C ARG A 280 37.68 65.29 36.38
N ARG A 281 36.58 66.04 36.43
CA ARG A 281 35.22 65.46 36.51
C ARG A 281 34.83 64.76 35.22
N THR A 282 35.16 65.30 34.05
CA THR A 282 34.86 64.64 32.77
C THR A 282 35.71 63.38 32.56
N ARG A 283 37.01 63.39 32.94
CA ARG A 283 37.83 62.17 32.91
C ARG A 283 37.35 61.12 33.91
N LEU A 284 36.99 61.53 35.14
CA LEU A 284 36.41 60.62 36.14
C LEU A 284 35.08 60.03 35.66
N LEU A 285 34.21 60.86 35.07
CA LEU A 285 32.93 60.43 34.49
C LEU A 285 33.16 59.43 33.34
N MET A 286 34.08 59.72 32.42
CA MET A 286 34.43 58.81 31.32
C MET A 286 35.02 57.49 31.81
N THR A 287 35.87 57.50 32.85
CA THR A 287 36.40 56.25 33.44
C THR A 287 35.34 55.45 34.18
N VAL A 288 34.40 56.12 34.86
CA VAL A 288 33.25 55.46 35.51
C VAL A 288 32.33 54.86 34.46
N LEU A 289 32.06 55.58 33.36
CA LEU A 289 31.25 55.08 32.26
C LEU A 289 31.91 53.88 31.56
N ALA A 290 33.23 53.93 31.32
CA ALA A 290 33.98 52.80 30.76
C ALA A 290 34.02 51.58 31.71
N ALA A 291 34.14 51.80 33.03
CA ALA A 291 34.07 50.74 34.03
C ALA A 291 32.67 50.10 34.10
N LEU A 292 31.61 50.91 34.01
CA LEU A 292 30.23 50.42 33.93
C LEU A 292 29.97 49.64 32.63
N LEU A 293 30.52 50.09 31.50
CA LEU A 293 30.45 49.37 30.23
C LEU A 293 31.19 48.02 30.31
N MET A 294 32.39 47.99 30.92
CA MET A 294 33.13 46.74 31.12
C MET A 294 32.42 45.79 32.08
N LEU A 295 31.80 46.30 33.15
CA LEU A 295 30.97 45.49 34.05
C LEU A 295 29.72 44.95 33.35
N ALA A 296 29.08 45.76 32.50
CA ALA A 296 27.95 45.31 31.69
C ALA A 296 28.38 44.24 30.68
N LEU A 297 29.53 44.41 30.03
CA LEU A 297 30.08 43.42 29.10
C LEU A 297 30.47 42.12 29.82
N ALA A 298 31.16 42.22 30.96
CA ALA A 298 31.52 41.07 31.80
C ALA A 298 30.28 40.34 32.32
N GLY A 299 29.26 41.09 32.77
CA GLY A 299 27.96 40.54 33.16
C GLY A 299 27.25 39.83 31.99
N GLY A 300 27.31 40.41 30.79
CA GLY A 300 26.78 39.80 29.57
C GLY A 300 27.48 38.49 29.19
N ILE A 301 28.81 38.44 29.30
CA ILE A 301 29.59 37.21 29.05
C ILE A 301 29.27 36.13 30.09
N ILE A 302 29.16 36.50 31.37
CA ILE A 302 28.78 35.54 32.42
C ILE A 302 27.37 35.01 32.18
N ALA A 303 26.41 35.88 31.85
CA ALA A 303 25.05 35.47 31.54
C ALA A 303 25.01 34.54 30.32
N ALA A 304 25.72 34.87 29.24
CA ALA A 304 25.84 34.02 28.07
C ALA A 304 26.48 32.66 28.40
N GLY A 305 27.51 32.64 29.24
CA GLY A 305 28.15 31.41 29.71
C GLY A 305 27.20 30.54 30.55
N VAL A 306 26.41 31.15 31.44
CA VAL A 306 25.39 30.43 32.22
C VAL A 306 24.29 29.86 31.32
N VAL A 307 23.79 30.63 30.35
CA VAL A 307 22.80 30.16 29.38
C VAL A 307 23.37 29.02 28.52
N MET A 308 24.63 29.12 28.10
CA MET A 308 25.30 28.08 27.31
C MET A 308 25.52 26.80 28.10
N ILE A 309 25.93 26.90 29.37
CA ILE A 309 26.05 25.73 30.27
C ILE A 309 24.68 25.10 30.49
N TRP A 310 23.65 25.91 30.76
CA TRP A 310 22.29 25.42 30.96
C TRP A 310 21.72 24.72 29.72
N TYR A 311 21.91 25.31 28.54
CA TYR A 311 21.54 24.70 27.26
C TYR A 311 22.26 23.37 27.06
N ARG A 312 23.59 23.34 27.24
CA ARG A 312 24.40 22.13 27.11
C ARG A 312 23.92 21.05 28.07
N ASP A 313 23.81 21.35 29.35
CA ASP A 313 23.40 20.37 30.37
C ASP A 313 21.97 19.84 30.13
N THR A 314 21.13 20.58 29.39
CA THR A 314 19.77 20.15 29.04
C THR A 314 19.72 19.31 27.76
N VAL A 315 20.57 19.58 26.76
CA VAL A 315 20.55 18.90 25.45
C VAL A 315 21.55 17.74 25.36
N GLU A 316 22.70 17.84 26.03
CA GLU A 316 23.77 16.82 26.05
C GLU A 316 23.27 15.41 26.40
N PRO A 317 22.34 15.22 27.36
CA PRO A 317 21.77 13.90 27.65
C PRO A 317 21.04 13.25 26.45
N PHE A 318 20.61 14.05 25.48
CA PHE A 318 19.86 13.62 24.31
C PHE A 318 20.69 13.59 23.03
N ALA A 319 21.97 14.02 23.07
CA ALA A 319 22.83 14.14 21.89
C ALA A 319 22.95 12.82 21.11
N ASP A 320 23.11 11.70 21.81
CA ASP A 320 23.19 10.38 21.19
C ASP A 320 21.85 9.97 20.55
N GLY A 321 20.73 10.26 21.21
CA GLY A 321 19.39 10.02 20.66
C GLY A 321 19.09 10.84 19.41
N ILE A 322 19.50 12.12 19.41
CA ILE A 322 19.42 12.99 18.23
C ILE A 322 20.31 12.47 17.11
N ALA A 323 21.54 12.07 17.41
CA ALA A 323 22.47 11.51 16.42
C ALA A 323 21.98 10.18 15.83
N ALA A 324 21.28 9.36 16.62
CA ALA A 324 20.72 8.09 16.19
C ALA A 324 19.58 8.23 15.17
N LEU A 325 18.94 9.41 15.07
CA LEU A 325 17.88 9.65 14.09
C LEU A 325 18.35 9.40 12.65
N ALA A 326 19.61 9.71 12.32
CA ALA A 326 20.19 9.49 11.00
C ALA A 326 20.08 8.04 10.49
N ASN A 327 20.05 7.07 11.41
CA ASN A 327 19.93 5.63 11.10
C ASN A 327 18.65 5.02 11.71
N TYR A 328 17.64 5.85 11.98
CA TYR A 328 16.40 5.37 12.57
C TYR A 328 15.59 4.57 11.55
N SER A 329 15.27 3.32 11.88
CA SER A 329 14.52 2.40 11.01
C SER A 329 13.14 2.03 11.58
N GLY A 330 12.60 2.78 12.54
CA GLY A 330 11.42 2.37 13.31
C GLY A 330 11.74 1.36 14.40
N ALA A 331 10.85 1.21 15.38
CA ALA A 331 10.96 0.11 16.37
C ALA A 331 10.68 -1.27 15.75
N TYR A 332 9.88 -1.30 14.69
CA TYR A 332 9.55 -2.47 13.90
C TYR A 332 9.13 -2.03 12.49
N GLN A 333 9.06 -2.96 11.55
CA GLN A 333 8.55 -2.75 10.20
C GLN A 333 7.70 -3.97 9.81
N THR A 334 6.58 -3.75 9.12
CA THR A 334 5.67 -4.80 8.64
C THR A 334 6.37 -5.66 7.59
N ALA A 335 6.41 -6.98 7.82
CA ALA A 335 6.84 -7.91 6.78
C ALA A 335 5.76 -8.06 5.71
N ARG A 336 6.20 -8.23 4.46
CA ARG A 336 5.34 -8.39 3.30
C ARG A 336 5.65 -9.68 2.58
N ILE A 337 4.62 -10.36 2.12
CA ILE A 337 4.72 -11.54 1.28
C ILE A 337 4.23 -11.17 -0.11
N PHE A 338 5.05 -11.46 -1.12
CA PHE A 338 4.78 -11.20 -2.52
C PHE A 338 4.70 -12.50 -3.31
N ASP A 339 3.88 -12.52 -4.36
CA ASP A 339 3.85 -13.61 -5.32
C ASP A 339 5.05 -13.56 -6.30
N SER A 340 5.08 -14.50 -7.26
CA SER A 340 6.15 -14.58 -8.26
C SER A 340 6.18 -13.43 -9.28
N GLN A 341 5.12 -12.60 -9.34
CA GLN A 341 5.00 -11.43 -10.21
C GLN A 341 5.26 -10.12 -9.44
N GLY A 342 5.42 -10.19 -8.11
CA GLY A 342 5.65 -9.04 -7.24
C GLY A 342 4.38 -8.42 -6.66
N ASN A 343 3.19 -9.04 -6.85
CA ASN A 343 1.99 -8.52 -6.21
C ASN A 343 1.96 -8.90 -4.73
N LEU A 344 1.45 -7.99 -3.89
CA LEU A 344 1.33 -8.20 -2.46
C LEU A 344 0.26 -9.27 -2.16
N LEU A 345 0.66 -10.31 -1.42
CA LEU A 345 -0.23 -11.35 -0.91
C LEU A 345 -0.69 -11.05 0.51
N ALA A 346 0.23 -10.61 1.37
CA ALA A 346 -0.05 -10.35 2.77
C ALA A 346 0.91 -9.34 3.37
N ALA A 347 0.37 -8.49 4.26
CA ALA A 347 1.12 -7.66 5.19
C ALA A 347 1.00 -8.30 6.58
N LEU A 348 2.12 -8.77 7.13
CA LEU A 348 2.17 -9.46 8.41
C LEU A 348 2.36 -8.46 9.53
N ASN A 349 1.24 -7.96 10.05
CA ASN A 349 1.20 -7.07 11.20
C ASN A 349 1.06 -7.89 12.48
N SER A 350 1.77 -7.50 13.54
CA SER A 350 1.48 -8.05 14.87
C SER A 350 0.29 -7.32 15.48
N GLU A 351 -0.58 -8.05 16.15
CA GLU A 351 -1.70 -7.46 16.91
C GLU A 351 -1.20 -6.51 18.02
N GLU A 352 0.00 -6.71 18.53
CA GLU A 352 0.57 -5.89 19.60
C GLU A 352 1.21 -4.61 19.08
N THR A 353 1.94 -4.69 17.97
CA THR A 353 2.73 -3.55 17.46
C THR A 353 1.99 -2.72 16.44
N GLY A 354 1.16 -3.33 15.59
CA GLY A 354 0.49 -2.67 14.47
C GLY A 354 1.23 -2.79 13.14
N ALA A 355 0.78 -2.01 12.15
CA ALA A 355 1.34 -1.92 10.82
C ALA A 355 2.29 -0.72 10.71
N ARG A 356 3.48 -0.92 10.14
CA ARG A 356 4.40 0.15 9.80
C ARG A 356 5.14 -0.12 8.51
N THR A 357 5.27 0.89 7.66
CA THR A 357 6.12 0.79 6.48
C THR A 357 6.80 2.11 6.23
N ALA A 358 8.12 2.09 6.29
CA ALA A 358 8.93 3.22 5.91
C ALA A 358 9.04 3.31 4.38
N VAL A 359 8.66 4.46 3.82
CA VAL A 359 8.88 4.83 2.43
C VAL A 359 9.68 6.15 2.37
N PRO A 360 10.54 6.34 1.36
CA PRO A 360 11.23 7.61 1.17
C PRO A 360 10.22 8.73 0.84
N LEU A 361 10.57 9.99 1.11
CA LEU A 361 9.65 11.13 0.95
C LEU A 361 9.15 11.29 -0.49
N GLU A 362 9.96 10.86 -1.47
CA GLU A 362 9.66 10.88 -2.89
C GLU A 362 8.55 9.90 -3.30
N GLN A 363 8.30 8.88 -2.46
CA GLN A 363 7.19 7.91 -2.61
C GLN A 363 5.98 8.30 -1.74
N ILE A 364 5.86 9.57 -1.37
CA ILE A 364 4.69 10.10 -0.69
C ILE A 364 4.09 11.19 -1.56
N SER A 365 2.77 11.12 -1.74
CA SER A 365 2.03 12.11 -2.54
C SER A 365 2.30 13.54 -2.05
N PRO A 366 2.53 14.50 -2.95
CA PRO A 366 2.69 15.90 -2.57
C PRO A 366 1.43 16.46 -1.91
N PHE A 367 0.24 15.91 -2.21
CA PHE A 367 -0.99 16.25 -1.49
C PHE A 367 -0.91 15.88 -0.01
N MET A 368 -0.36 14.71 0.30
CA MET A 368 -0.19 14.25 1.69
C MET A 368 0.80 15.12 2.46
N ILE A 369 1.92 15.47 1.84
CA ILE A 369 2.89 16.40 2.43
C ILE A 369 2.20 17.74 2.72
N HIS A 370 1.47 18.25 1.74
CA HIS A 370 0.75 19.52 1.88
C HIS A 370 -0.31 19.47 2.99
N ALA A 371 -1.09 18.39 3.03
CA ALA A 371 -2.12 18.19 4.04
C ALA A 371 -1.53 18.16 5.46
N ILE A 372 -0.43 17.45 5.69
CA ILE A 372 0.22 17.36 7.01
C ILE A 372 0.85 18.68 7.42
N VAL A 373 1.57 19.34 6.53
CA VAL A 373 2.16 20.65 6.83
C VAL A 373 1.05 21.65 7.15
N SER A 374 -0.02 21.66 6.36
CA SER A 374 -1.18 22.53 6.57
C SER A 374 -1.93 22.26 7.87
N GLN A 375 -2.02 20.99 8.24
CA GLN A 375 -2.77 20.58 9.42
C GLN A 375 -1.98 20.78 10.71
N GLU A 376 -0.69 20.44 10.72
CA GLU A 376 0.12 20.34 11.93
C GLU A 376 1.06 21.54 12.13
N ASN A 377 1.58 22.14 11.06
CA ASN A 377 2.63 23.16 11.17
C ASN A 377 2.84 23.99 9.90
N GLU A 378 2.00 25.01 9.69
CA GLU A 378 1.99 25.84 8.48
C GLU A 378 3.35 26.46 8.13
N ARG A 379 4.17 26.76 9.15
CA ARG A 379 5.49 27.42 8.99
C ARG A 379 6.65 26.42 9.01
N PHE A 380 6.37 25.13 8.77
CA PHE A 380 7.33 24.04 8.95
C PHE A 380 8.70 24.28 8.31
N PHE A 381 8.71 24.72 7.05
CA PHE A 381 9.94 24.93 6.31
C PHE A 381 10.75 26.13 6.82
N ASP A 382 10.12 27.10 7.47
CA ASP A 382 10.77 28.34 7.92
C ASP A 382 11.07 28.36 9.43
N ASP A 383 10.45 27.49 10.22
CA ASP A 383 10.60 27.48 11.66
C ASP A 383 11.96 26.90 12.12
N PRO A 384 12.51 27.34 13.26
CA PRO A 384 13.74 26.81 13.83
C PRO A 384 13.54 25.49 14.61
N GLY A 385 12.54 24.68 14.28
CA GLY A 385 12.11 23.48 15.01
C GLY A 385 10.95 23.73 15.98
N PHE A 386 10.57 24.99 16.21
CA PHE A 386 9.42 25.38 17.01
C PHE A 386 8.81 26.68 16.45
N ASP A 387 7.51 26.91 16.66
CA ASP A 387 6.85 28.15 16.23
C ASP A 387 6.62 29.10 17.43
N PRO A 388 7.39 30.20 17.55
CA PRO A 388 7.18 31.20 18.60
C PRO A 388 5.81 31.88 18.52
N VAL A 389 5.27 32.06 17.30
CA VAL A 389 3.99 32.73 17.08
C VAL A 389 2.85 31.82 17.54
N ALA A 390 2.90 30.52 17.20
CA ALA A 390 1.93 29.54 17.68
C ALA A 390 1.95 29.43 19.22
N ILE A 391 3.12 29.43 19.84
CA ILE A 391 3.26 29.38 21.32
C ILE A 391 2.61 30.61 21.97
N VAL A 392 2.89 31.82 21.47
CA VAL A 392 2.30 33.05 22.01
C VAL A 392 0.79 33.09 21.78
N ARG A 393 0.32 32.66 20.60
CA ARG A 393 -1.11 32.58 20.26
C ARG A 393 -1.84 31.64 21.22
N ALA A 394 -1.32 30.42 21.40
CA ALA A 394 -1.90 29.43 22.31
C ALA A 394 -1.87 29.92 23.76
N PHE A 395 -0.81 30.62 24.18
CA PHE A 395 -0.77 31.25 25.50
C PHE A 395 -1.89 32.30 25.68
N MET A 396 -2.09 33.19 24.70
CA MET A 396 -3.15 34.20 24.75
C MET A 396 -4.55 33.57 24.72
N GLN A 397 -4.76 32.51 23.94
CA GLN A 397 -6.00 31.76 23.89
C GLN A 397 -6.29 31.07 25.23
N ASN A 398 -5.31 30.40 25.84
CA ASN A 398 -5.48 29.74 27.14
C ASN A 398 -5.72 30.71 28.31
N VAL A 399 -5.26 31.97 28.20
CA VAL A 399 -5.51 33.02 29.21
C VAL A 399 -6.88 33.66 29.02
N SER A 400 -7.44 33.65 27.81
CA SER A 400 -8.72 34.29 27.47
C SER A 400 -9.90 33.32 27.40
N GLY A 401 -9.66 32.03 27.16
CA GLY A 401 -10.61 30.92 27.19
C GLY A 401 -10.14 29.82 28.14
N GLY A 402 -11.04 29.30 28.97
CA GLY A 402 -10.72 28.34 30.05
C GLY A 402 -10.40 26.91 29.59
N GLY A 403 -9.77 26.71 28.44
CA GLY A 403 -9.39 25.41 27.91
C GLY A 403 -7.99 25.45 27.29
N VAL A 404 -7.24 24.35 27.44
CA VAL A 404 -5.94 24.16 26.77
C VAL A 404 -6.23 23.63 25.36
N GLU A 405 -6.14 24.47 24.34
CA GLU A 405 -6.16 23.98 22.95
C GLU A 405 -4.81 23.35 22.60
N SER A 406 -4.82 22.03 22.35
CA SER A 406 -3.66 21.26 21.94
C SER A 406 -3.41 21.44 20.44
N GLY A 407 -2.74 22.52 20.05
CA GLY A 407 -2.41 22.78 18.63
C GLY A 407 -1.10 23.51 18.37
N ALA A 408 -0.33 23.84 19.41
CA ALA A 408 0.88 24.66 19.27
C ALA A 408 2.19 23.88 19.03
N SER A 409 2.12 22.55 18.87
CA SER A 409 3.33 21.73 18.76
C SER A 409 3.69 21.46 17.31
N THR A 410 4.90 21.84 16.90
CA THR A 410 5.41 21.65 15.54
C THR A 410 5.74 20.18 15.26
N ILE A 411 5.84 19.82 13.97
CA ILE A 411 6.28 18.48 13.52
C ILE A 411 7.60 18.06 14.20
N THR A 412 8.59 18.95 14.24
CA THR A 412 9.89 18.68 14.86
C THR A 412 9.79 18.46 16.39
N GLN A 413 8.89 19.18 17.07
CA GLN A 413 8.61 18.96 18.49
C GLN A 413 7.98 17.59 18.75
N GLN A 414 7.09 17.14 17.85
CA GLN A 414 6.49 15.81 17.96
C GLN A 414 7.53 14.70 17.77
N ILE A 415 8.46 14.86 16.83
CA ILE A 415 9.62 13.96 16.68
C ILE A 415 10.48 13.95 17.95
N ALA A 416 10.84 15.13 18.48
CA ALA A 416 11.64 15.23 19.70
C ALA A 416 10.97 14.49 20.87
N ARG A 417 9.66 14.69 21.05
CA ARG A 417 8.86 14.02 22.07
C ARG A 417 8.82 12.50 21.88
N ASN A 418 8.47 12.04 20.68
CA ASN A 418 8.13 10.64 20.43
C ASN A 418 9.37 9.75 20.26
N LEU A 419 10.45 10.26 19.65
CA LEU A 419 11.62 9.46 19.27
C LEU A 419 12.84 9.66 20.16
N VAL A 420 13.04 10.87 20.70
CA VAL A 420 14.25 11.20 21.48
C VAL A 420 13.97 11.18 22.98
N LEU A 421 12.99 11.96 23.44
CA LEU A 421 12.67 12.07 24.86
C LEU A 421 12.02 10.81 25.40
N LYS A 422 11.07 10.22 24.63
CA LYS A 422 10.28 9.04 25.00
C LYS A 422 9.59 9.15 26.38
N ASP A 423 9.40 10.38 26.86
CA ASP A 423 8.82 10.69 28.16
C ASP A 423 7.32 10.99 28.01
N ARG A 424 6.50 10.35 28.85
CA ARG A 424 5.04 10.47 28.85
C ARG A 424 4.52 11.50 29.85
N ASP A 425 5.35 12.01 30.76
CA ASP A 425 4.90 12.92 31.82
C ASP A 425 4.67 14.34 31.31
N VAL A 426 3.44 14.85 31.41
CA VAL A 426 3.13 16.23 30.97
C VAL A 426 3.63 17.25 31.99
N THR A 427 4.91 17.61 31.90
CA THR A 427 5.55 18.63 32.74
C THR A 427 6.03 19.83 31.90
N VAL A 428 6.09 21.00 32.54
CA VAL A 428 6.69 22.21 31.92
C VAL A 428 8.15 21.96 31.54
N GLN A 429 8.88 21.21 32.38
CA GLN A 429 10.27 20.83 32.08
C GLN A 429 10.37 19.95 30.85
N ARG A 430 9.50 18.93 30.70
CA ARG A 430 9.46 18.11 29.48
C ARG A 430 9.17 18.96 28.25
N LYS A 431 8.22 19.90 28.32
CA LYS A 431 7.90 20.77 27.18
C LYS A 431 9.07 21.70 26.81
N LEU A 432 9.84 22.17 27.80
CA LEU A 432 11.06 22.93 27.55
C LEU A 432 12.15 22.07 26.89
N ASN A 433 12.36 20.85 27.38
CA ASN A 433 13.27 19.89 26.77
C ASN A 433 12.85 19.56 25.33
N GLU A 434 11.56 19.39 25.06
CA GLU A 434 10.98 19.15 23.73
C GLU A 434 11.34 20.28 22.76
N ILE A 435 11.21 21.54 23.19
CA ILE A 435 11.57 22.71 22.37
C ILE A 435 13.08 22.75 22.08
N LEU A 436 13.91 22.55 23.11
CA LEU A 436 15.37 22.61 22.96
C LEU A 436 15.91 21.46 22.09
N VAL A 437 15.38 20.25 22.27
CA VAL A 437 15.73 19.09 21.44
C VAL A 437 15.22 19.29 20.01
N ALA A 438 14.02 19.84 19.80
CA ALA A 438 13.51 20.13 18.47
C ALA A 438 14.35 21.18 17.73
N LEU A 439 14.83 22.21 18.43
CA LEU A 439 15.77 23.18 17.89
C LEU A 439 17.07 22.51 17.44
N GLU A 440 17.61 21.59 18.24
CA GLU A 440 18.83 20.87 17.90
C GLU A 440 18.64 19.90 16.72
N ILE A 441 17.50 19.21 16.66
CA ILE A 441 17.13 18.38 15.51
C ILE A 441 17.06 19.23 14.24
N ALA A 442 16.38 20.39 14.27
CA ALA A 442 16.25 21.29 13.12
C ALA A 442 17.58 21.92 12.68
N ASN A 443 18.54 22.09 13.60
CA ASN A 443 19.88 22.57 13.26
C ASN A 443 20.76 21.49 12.61
N ARG A 444 20.48 20.21 12.90
CA ARG A 444 21.31 19.07 12.48
C ARG A 444 20.80 18.37 11.22
N TYR A 445 19.49 18.33 11.05
CA TYR A 445 18.82 17.61 9.96
C TYR A 445 18.02 18.55 9.09
N ASP A 446 17.96 18.24 7.79
CA ASP A 446 17.14 18.99 6.86
C ASP A 446 15.64 18.75 7.10
N LYS A 447 14.82 19.71 6.67
CA LYS A 447 13.36 19.67 6.87
C LYS A 447 12.70 18.50 6.15
N ASN A 448 13.22 18.07 4.99
CA ASN A 448 12.65 16.94 4.27
C ASN A 448 12.90 15.64 5.02
N PHE A 449 14.10 15.44 5.58
CA PHE A 449 14.41 14.32 6.45
C PHE A 449 13.51 14.29 7.68
N ILE A 450 13.32 15.42 8.36
CA ILE A 450 12.45 15.52 9.54
C ILE A 450 11.00 15.16 9.16
N LEU A 451 10.54 15.63 8.01
CA LEU A 451 9.20 15.34 7.52
C LEU A 451 9.03 13.87 7.12
N ALA A 452 10.01 13.28 6.43
CA ALA A 452 10.02 11.87 6.09
C ALA A 452 9.98 11.00 7.34
N LEU A 453 10.78 11.35 8.35
CA LEU A 453 10.79 10.68 9.64
C LEU A 453 9.42 10.77 10.33
N TYR A 454 8.78 11.94 10.28
CA TYR A 454 7.46 12.15 10.85
C TYR A 454 6.37 11.35 10.14
N LEU A 455 6.31 11.43 8.81
CA LEU A 455 5.32 10.74 7.99
C LEU A 455 5.44 9.22 8.06
N ASN A 456 6.60 8.67 8.42
CA ASN A 456 6.80 7.23 8.61
C ASN A 456 6.60 6.76 10.06
N GLU A 457 6.47 7.69 11.02
CA GLU A 457 6.36 7.37 12.44
C GLU A 457 4.97 7.66 13.02
N ILE A 458 4.31 8.70 12.52
CA ILE A 458 3.08 9.22 13.13
C ILE A 458 1.95 8.19 13.10
N PHE A 459 1.12 8.20 14.14
CA PHE A 459 0.03 7.24 14.32
C PHE A 459 -1.26 7.74 13.66
N PHE A 460 -1.83 6.95 12.76
CA PHE A 460 -3.04 7.24 11.98
C PHE A 460 -4.26 6.41 12.40
N ALA A 461 -4.39 6.07 13.69
CA ALA A 461 -5.43 5.15 14.20
C ALA A 461 -5.33 3.72 13.63
N ASN A 462 -6.20 2.82 14.10
CA ASN A 462 -6.27 1.41 13.69
C ASN A 462 -4.91 0.68 13.64
N ARG A 463 -4.01 1.00 14.59
CA ARG A 463 -2.66 0.41 14.67
C ARG A 463 -1.79 0.71 13.43
N ASN A 464 -2.11 1.72 12.64
CA ASN A 464 -1.30 2.16 11.50
C ASN A 464 -0.31 3.24 11.93
N TYR A 465 0.97 2.96 11.76
CA TYR A 465 2.07 3.88 11.99
C TYR A 465 2.75 4.20 10.67
N GLY A 466 2.79 5.48 10.32
CA GLY A 466 3.29 5.96 9.06
C GLY A 466 2.23 5.95 7.94
N VAL A 467 2.42 6.85 6.97
CA VAL A 467 1.47 7.14 5.90
C VAL A 467 1.26 5.95 4.98
N GLU A 468 2.31 5.19 4.65
CA GLU A 468 2.18 4.04 3.75
C GLU A 468 1.27 2.97 4.34
N ALA A 469 1.43 2.68 5.63
CA ALA A 469 0.54 1.74 6.33
C ALA A 469 -0.91 2.26 6.37
N ALA A 470 -1.08 3.55 6.64
CA ALA A 470 -2.40 4.18 6.69
C ALA A 470 -3.10 4.19 5.32
N SER A 471 -2.41 4.56 4.25
CA SER A 471 -2.93 4.59 2.88
C SER A 471 -3.43 3.22 2.44
N ASN A 472 -2.59 2.18 2.64
CA ASN A 472 -2.98 0.81 2.31
C ASN A 472 -4.19 0.34 3.16
N PHE A 473 -4.27 0.73 4.43
CA PHE A 473 -5.38 0.35 5.31
C PHE A 473 -6.69 1.04 4.92
N TYR A 474 -6.67 2.35 4.69
CA TYR A 474 -7.89 3.13 4.45
C TYR A 474 -8.37 3.07 2.98
N PHE A 475 -7.45 2.97 2.02
CA PHE A 475 -7.77 3.10 0.58
C PHE A 475 -7.28 1.93 -0.28
N GLY A 476 -6.48 1.01 0.27
CA GLY A 476 -6.02 -0.17 -0.46
C GLY A 476 -4.90 0.09 -1.48
N HIS A 477 -4.26 1.26 -1.45
CA HIS A 477 -3.18 1.64 -2.36
C HIS A 477 -2.05 2.40 -1.65
N SER A 478 -0.94 2.62 -2.37
CA SER A 478 0.29 3.21 -1.80
C SER A 478 0.17 4.72 -1.57
N ALA A 479 1.01 5.26 -0.68
CA ALA A 479 0.98 6.66 -0.26
C ALA A 479 1.37 7.66 -1.37
N ASP A 480 2.04 7.22 -2.44
CA ASP A 480 2.33 8.03 -3.62
C ASP A 480 1.08 8.30 -4.48
N GLN A 481 0.08 7.43 -4.37
CA GLN A 481 -1.19 7.51 -5.11
C GLN A 481 -2.27 8.34 -4.41
N LEU A 482 -2.02 8.80 -3.18
CA LEU A 482 -3.00 9.58 -2.41
C LEU A 482 -3.45 10.84 -3.16
N ASN A 483 -4.75 10.95 -3.38
CA ASN A 483 -5.38 12.13 -3.95
C ASN A 483 -5.58 13.24 -2.90
N TYR A 484 -6.17 14.35 -3.31
CA TYR A 484 -6.33 15.54 -2.46
C TYR A 484 -7.29 15.30 -1.27
N ALA A 485 -8.40 14.60 -1.46
CA ALA A 485 -9.34 14.28 -0.38
C ALA A 485 -8.78 13.21 0.57
N GLU A 486 -8.17 12.15 0.05
CA GLU A 486 -7.56 11.07 0.82
C GLU A 486 -6.43 11.57 1.72
N ALA A 487 -5.53 12.41 1.15
CA ALA A 487 -4.46 13.07 1.88
C ALA A 487 -5.00 13.92 3.03
N ALA A 488 -6.04 14.72 2.78
CA ALA A 488 -6.68 15.55 3.79
C ALA A 488 -7.36 14.71 4.88
N LEU A 489 -7.97 13.58 4.52
CA LEU A 489 -8.57 12.66 5.48
C LEU A 489 -7.51 12.10 6.43
N LEU A 490 -6.42 11.54 5.90
CA LEU A 490 -5.33 11.00 6.71
C LEU A 490 -4.69 12.06 7.60
N ALA A 491 -4.40 13.25 7.05
CA ALA A 491 -3.84 14.35 7.84
C ALA A 491 -4.77 14.78 8.97
N SER A 492 -6.09 14.76 8.74
CA SER A 492 -7.08 15.10 9.76
C SER A 492 -7.12 14.11 10.93
N ILE A 493 -6.69 12.86 10.74
CA ILE A 493 -6.65 11.83 11.79
C ILE A 493 -5.58 12.16 12.84
N VAL A 494 -4.39 12.58 12.41
CA VAL A 494 -3.20 12.82 13.25
C VAL A 494 -3.45 13.58 14.57
N PRO A 495 -4.12 14.74 14.58
CA PRO A 495 -4.32 15.52 15.81
C PRO A 495 -5.23 14.82 16.82
N SER A 496 -6.17 13.97 16.37
CA SER A 496 -7.14 13.29 17.23
C SER A 496 -7.53 11.92 16.66
N PRO A 497 -6.62 10.92 16.70
CA PRO A 497 -6.79 9.69 15.93
C PRO A 497 -8.08 8.95 16.26
N ALA A 498 -8.47 8.87 17.53
CA ALA A 498 -9.70 8.21 17.94
C ALA A 498 -10.96 8.93 17.46
N GLN A 499 -10.97 10.27 17.44
CA GLN A 499 -12.18 11.04 17.10
C GLN A 499 -12.35 11.25 15.59
N HIS A 500 -11.24 11.27 14.86
CA HIS A 500 -11.21 11.54 13.42
C HIS A 500 -10.98 10.26 12.60
N ASP A 501 -10.98 9.08 13.23
CA ASP A 501 -10.95 7.81 12.51
C ASP A 501 -12.28 7.57 11.77
N PRO A 502 -12.28 7.43 10.44
CA PRO A 502 -13.50 7.23 9.67
C PRO A 502 -14.14 5.84 9.87
N VAL A 503 -13.42 4.87 10.44
CA VAL A 503 -13.97 3.55 10.81
C VAL A 503 -14.93 3.66 11.99
N GLU A 504 -14.52 4.40 13.04
CA GLU A 504 -15.34 4.56 14.26
C GLU A 504 -16.25 5.79 14.20
N ASN A 505 -15.77 6.91 13.61
CA ASN A 505 -16.37 8.24 13.71
C ASN A 505 -16.49 8.94 12.35
N ARG A 506 -17.10 8.26 11.38
CA ARG A 506 -17.23 8.70 9.98
C ARG A 506 -17.61 10.18 9.79
N ALA A 507 -18.70 10.63 10.42
CA ALA A 507 -19.20 11.99 10.20
C ALA A 507 -18.19 13.05 10.67
N THR A 508 -17.55 12.81 11.81
CA THR A 508 -16.51 13.71 12.36
C THR A 508 -15.27 13.68 11.48
N ALA A 509 -14.85 12.50 11.02
CA ALA A 509 -13.71 12.33 10.12
C ALA A 509 -13.89 13.10 8.81
N ILE A 510 -15.06 13.00 8.16
CA ILE A 510 -15.37 13.73 6.92
C ILE A 510 -15.38 15.24 7.16
N ALA A 511 -15.94 15.71 8.28
CA ALA A 511 -15.93 17.13 8.62
C ALA A 511 -14.50 17.65 8.86
N ALA A 512 -13.65 16.86 9.52
CA ALA A 512 -12.25 17.17 9.76
C ALA A 512 -11.41 17.15 8.46
N MET A 513 -11.67 16.21 7.55
CA MET A 513 -11.11 16.16 6.20
C MET A 513 -11.42 17.45 5.44
N ARG A 514 -12.71 17.83 5.33
CA ARG A 514 -13.12 19.06 4.64
C ARG A 514 -12.52 20.33 5.28
N SER A 515 -12.27 20.32 6.58
CA SER A 515 -11.54 21.38 7.27
C SER A 515 -10.07 21.43 6.86
N THR A 516 -9.42 20.28 6.76
CA THR A 516 -8.01 20.15 6.33
C THR A 516 -7.84 20.58 4.89
N MET A 517 -8.74 20.18 3.98
CA MET A 517 -8.75 20.64 2.58
C MET A 517 -8.79 22.17 2.50
N ARG A 518 -9.65 22.83 3.28
CA ARG A 518 -9.70 24.30 3.31
C ARG A 518 -8.39 24.93 3.76
N LYS A 519 -7.73 24.38 4.80
CA LYS A 519 -6.41 24.87 5.22
C LYS A 519 -5.37 24.75 4.11
N MET A 520 -5.42 23.67 3.32
CA MET A 520 -4.50 23.46 2.20
C MET A 520 -4.68 24.55 1.13
N ILE A 521 -5.92 24.94 0.83
CA ILE A 521 -6.25 26.05 -0.07
C ILE A 521 -5.75 27.39 0.50
N ASP A 522 -6.03 27.65 1.79
CA ASP A 522 -5.66 28.90 2.47
C ASP A 522 -4.13 29.13 2.48
N ILE A 523 -3.35 28.05 2.61
CA ILE A 523 -1.88 28.08 2.57
C ILE A 523 -1.38 28.23 1.13
N GLY A 524 -2.07 27.61 0.17
CA GLY A 524 -1.74 27.73 -1.25
C GLY A 524 -0.52 26.90 -1.62
N CYS A 525 0.65 27.52 -1.66
CA CYS A 525 1.88 26.90 -2.16
C CYS A 525 2.83 26.51 -1.04
N LEU A 526 3.39 25.30 -1.13
CA LEU A 526 4.53 24.88 -0.33
C LEU A 526 5.80 24.85 -1.17
N GLN A 527 6.87 25.41 -0.60
CA GLN A 527 8.19 25.41 -1.21
C GLN A 527 9.11 24.42 -0.48
N PHE A 528 9.48 23.35 -1.18
CA PHE A 528 10.43 22.36 -0.69
C PHE A 528 11.87 22.91 -0.71
N GLN A 529 12.68 22.54 0.29
CA GLN A 529 14.00 23.14 0.51
C GLN A 529 15.20 22.25 0.09
N HIS A 530 14.98 21.00 -0.33
CA HIS A 530 16.08 20.08 -0.70
C HIS A 530 15.65 18.93 -1.62
N GLY A 531 16.63 18.23 -2.21
CA GLY A 531 16.44 17.04 -3.06
C GLY A 531 15.82 17.33 -4.44
N ASP A 532 15.34 16.27 -5.12
CA ASP A 532 14.63 16.35 -6.41
C ASP A 532 13.42 17.30 -6.37
N TRP A 533 12.81 17.46 -5.20
CA TRP A 533 11.68 18.37 -4.99
C TRP A 533 12.04 19.85 -5.16
N LEU A 534 13.30 20.24 -4.93
CA LEU A 534 13.75 21.61 -5.22
C LEU A 534 13.72 21.90 -6.73
N GLU A 535 14.00 20.89 -7.57
CA GLU A 535 13.97 21.00 -9.02
C GLU A 535 12.53 21.02 -9.58
N ARG A 536 11.58 20.41 -8.86
CA ARG A 536 10.15 20.35 -9.23
C ARG A 536 9.40 21.67 -9.00
N GLY A 537 9.96 22.59 -8.21
CA GLY A 537 9.30 23.87 -7.90
C GLY A 537 8.24 23.77 -6.79
N PRO A 538 7.53 24.87 -6.50
CA PRO A 538 6.52 24.88 -5.45
C PRO A 538 5.31 24.02 -5.84
N PHE A 539 4.76 23.28 -4.87
CA PHE A 539 3.51 22.54 -5.04
C PHE A 539 2.36 23.36 -4.50
N CYS A 540 1.40 23.70 -5.36
CA CYS A 540 0.37 24.68 -5.09
C CYS A 540 -1.02 24.08 -5.20
N ILE A 541 -1.88 24.42 -4.25
CA ILE A 541 -3.32 24.14 -4.28
C ILE A 541 -4.02 25.50 -4.27
N ILE A 542 -4.50 25.94 -5.42
CA ILE A 542 -5.03 27.28 -5.61
C ILE A 542 -6.47 27.17 -6.13
N ASP A 543 -7.37 27.91 -5.49
CA ASP A 543 -8.77 28.01 -5.91
C ASP A 543 -8.90 28.64 -7.30
N GLY A 544 -9.58 27.94 -8.22
CA GLY A 544 -9.81 28.41 -9.58
C GLY A 544 -8.57 28.46 -10.47
N ALA A 545 -7.53 27.69 -10.15
CA ALA A 545 -6.35 27.51 -11.00
C ALA A 545 -6.68 26.75 -12.30
N GLU A 546 -5.80 26.88 -13.30
CA GLU A 546 -5.97 26.34 -14.66
C GLU A 546 -6.16 24.81 -14.71
N ASP A 547 -5.65 24.08 -13.71
CA ASP A 547 -5.78 22.63 -13.57
C ASP A 547 -7.13 22.19 -12.96
N ASP A 548 -8.03 23.13 -12.63
CA ASP A 548 -9.41 22.91 -12.17
C ASP A 548 -9.58 21.92 -10.98
N LEU A 549 -8.52 21.71 -10.19
CA LEU A 549 -8.53 20.78 -9.04
C LEU A 549 -9.58 21.16 -7.98
N VAL A 550 -9.68 22.45 -7.64
CA VAL A 550 -10.61 22.97 -6.62
C VAL A 550 -11.26 24.26 -7.12
N LYS A 551 -12.58 24.35 -6.93
CA LYS A 551 -13.34 25.61 -6.98
C LYS A 551 -14.13 25.79 -5.68
N THR A 552 -14.04 26.97 -5.07
CA THR A 552 -14.83 27.30 -3.88
C THR A 552 -16.03 28.20 -4.18
N ASN A 553 -17.10 28.06 -3.38
CA ASN A 553 -18.24 28.97 -3.41
C ASN A 553 -17.96 30.24 -2.59
N VAL A 554 -18.93 31.15 -2.53
CA VAL A 554 -18.81 32.42 -1.78
C VAL A 554 -18.61 32.21 -0.27
N ALA A 555 -18.98 31.03 0.26
CA ALA A 555 -18.76 30.65 1.66
C ALA A 555 -17.39 29.99 1.90
N GLY A 556 -16.56 29.82 0.87
CA GLY A 556 -15.26 29.14 0.93
C GLY A 556 -15.38 27.62 1.02
N GLU A 557 -16.54 27.05 0.69
CA GLU A 557 -16.75 25.61 0.61
C GLU A 557 -16.38 25.10 -0.77
N ILE A 558 -15.77 23.92 -0.84
CA ILE A 558 -15.43 23.27 -2.10
C ILE A 558 -16.73 22.92 -2.82
N ALA A 559 -16.95 23.54 -3.96
CA ALA A 559 -18.19 23.49 -4.75
C ALA A 559 -17.93 23.21 -6.24
N GLY A 560 -16.70 22.87 -6.62
CA GLY A 560 -16.39 22.41 -7.97
C GLY A 560 -14.97 21.86 -8.12
N GLY A 561 -14.67 21.43 -9.33
CA GLY A 561 -13.39 20.82 -9.70
C GLY A 561 -13.32 19.33 -9.38
N LEU A 562 -12.16 18.72 -9.65
CA LEU A 562 -11.90 17.29 -9.39
C LEU A 562 -12.08 16.92 -7.91
N ALA A 563 -11.88 17.88 -6.99
CA ALA A 563 -12.03 17.66 -5.56
C ALA A 563 -13.45 17.20 -5.14
N ILE A 564 -14.52 17.57 -5.87
CA ILE A 564 -15.88 17.08 -5.55
C ILE A 564 -15.96 15.56 -5.73
N LEU A 565 -15.41 15.04 -6.83
CA LEU A 565 -15.44 13.61 -7.12
C LEU A 565 -14.69 12.82 -6.04
N GLN A 566 -13.53 13.33 -5.62
CA GLN A 566 -12.73 12.72 -4.55
C GLN A 566 -13.45 12.79 -3.19
N ILE A 567 -14.16 13.87 -2.88
CA ILE A 567 -14.98 13.96 -1.66
C ILE A 567 -16.11 12.92 -1.70
N ALA A 568 -16.81 12.81 -2.83
CA ALA A 568 -17.91 11.85 -2.99
C ALA A 568 -17.43 10.39 -2.86
N GLU A 569 -16.26 10.08 -3.39
CA GLU A 569 -15.62 8.76 -3.23
C GLU A 569 -15.38 8.42 -1.76
N ILE A 570 -14.81 9.34 -0.97
CA ILE A 570 -14.62 9.15 0.48
C ILE A 570 -15.97 8.99 1.20
N GLU A 571 -16.97 9.79 0.83
CA GLU A 571 -18.29 9.79 1.45
C GLU A 571 -19.12 8.55 1.14
N THR A 572 -18.80 7.83 0.07
CA THR A 572 -19.43 6.55 -0.30
C THR A 572 -18.61 5.34 0.17
N THR A 573 -17.30 5.48 0.33
CA THR A 573 -16.38 4.41 0.79
C THR A 573 -16.74 3.89 2.17
N ARG A 574 -16.95 2.57 2.34
CA ARG A 574 -17.20 1.95 3.65
C ARG A 574 -15.90 1.49 4.31
N PHE A 575 -15.34 2.32 5.18
CA PHE A 575 -14.21 1.94 6.03
C PHE A 575 -14.65 0.88 7.05
N GLN A 576 -13.98 -0.26 7.07
CA GLN A 576 -14.20 -1.35 8.04
C GLN A 576 -12.92 -1.55 8.85
N GLN A 577 -13.03 -2.09 10.08
CA GLN A 577 -11.85 -2.57 10.81
C GLN A 577 -11.25 -3.73 10.01
N GLY A 578 -10.24 -3.43 9.21
CA GLY A 578 -9.62 -4.40 8.32
C GLY A 578 -8.81 -5.41 9.11
N GLU A 579 -9.35 -6.62 9.25
CA GLU A 579 -8.51 -7.78 8.96
C GLU A 579 -8.03 -7.58 7.51
N PHE A 580 -6.75 -7.32 7.30
CA PHE A 580 -6.17 -7.39 5.97
C PHE A 580 -6.60 -8.75 5.38
N GLN A 581 -7.47 -8.77 4.37
CA GLN A 581 -7.85 -10.03 3.74
C GLN A 581 -6.62 -10.59 3.05
N VAL A 582 -5.96 -11.51 3.75
CA VAL A 582 -4.77 -12.22 3.29
C VAL A 582 -5.12 -12.93 1.99
N ARG A 583 -4.47 -12.54 0.89
CA ARG A 583 -4.70 -13.22 -0.38
C ARG A 583 -4.05 -14.59 -0.33
N TYR A 584 -4.81 -15.63 -0.64
CA TYR A 584 -4.37 -17.03 -0.62
C TYR A 584 -3.88 -17.51 0.77
N PRO A 585 -4.76 -17.50 1.78
CA PRO A 585 -4.37 -17.63 3.19
C PRO A 585 -3.65 -18.94 3.52
N HIS A 586 -4.06 -20.07 2.94
CA HIS A 586 -3.35 -21.35 3.10
C HIS A 586 -1.86 -21.28 2.71
N PHE A 587 -1.56 -20.59 1.61
CA PHE A 587 -0.18 -20.44 1.14
C PHE A 587 0.58 -19.42 1.99
N VAL A 588 -0.06 -18.32 2.37
CA VAL A 588 0.54 -17.31 3.25
C VAL A 588 0.88 -17.90 4.61
N ASP A 589 0.01 -18.71 5.20
CA ASP A 589 0.26 -19.39 6.46
C ASP A 589 1.44 -20.36 6.37
N PHE A 590 1.54 -21.10 5.27
CA PHE A 590 2.69 -21.96 4.97
C PHE A 590 3.99 -21.14 4.90
N VAL A 591 3.99 -20.02 4.18
CA VAL A 591 5.16 -19.13 4.06
C VAL A 591 5.52 -18.54 5.43
N ARG A 592 4.54 -18.08 6.20
CA ARG A 592 4.72 -17.56 7.56
C ARG A 592 5.40 -18.60 8.45
N ALA A 593 4.88 -19.83 8.49
CA ALA A 593 5.45 -20.92 9.28
C ALA A 593 6.89 -21.23 8.85
N ALA A 594 7.17 -21.25 7.54
CA ALA A 594 8.52 -21.49 7.01
C ALA A 594 9.50 -20.39 7.43
N VAL A 595 9.11 -19.11 7.33
CA VAL A 595 9.96 -17.98 7.73
C VAL A 595 10.20 -17.97 9.24
N VAL A 596 9.19 -18.29 10.06
CA VAL A 596 9.36 -18.41 11.51
C VAL A 596 10.32 -19.54 11.85
N ALA A 597 10.23 -20.69 11.17
CA ALA A 597 11.13 -21.81 11.39
C ALA A 597 12.60 -21.48 11.06
N GLU A 598 12.83 -20.62 10.05
CA GLU A 598 14.18 -20.28 9.59
C GLU A 598 14.78 -19.06 10.33
N LEU A 599 13.99 -18.00 10.52
CA LEU A 599 14.46 -16.69 11.00
C LEU A 599 13.94 -16.31 12.40
N GLY A 600 12.98 -17.06 12.93
CA GLY A 600 12.30 -16.76 14.19
C GLY A 600 11.16 -15.74 14.04
N GLU A 601 10.28 -15.70 15.03
CA GLU A 601 9.10 -14.84 15.06
C GLU A 601 9.45 -13.35 15.17
N GLU A 602 10.51 -13.02 15.93
CA GLU A 602 11.00 -11.65 16.08
C GLU A 602 11.39 -11.04 14.72
N ALA A 603 12.08 -11.82 13.88
CA ALA A 603 12.50 -11.37 12.57
C ALA A 603 11.30 -11.07 11.66
N LEU A 604 10.24 -11.87 11.75
CA LEU A 604 9.03 -11.73 10.95
C LEU A 604 8.31 -10.40 11.25
N PHE A 605 8.19 -10.02 12.53
CA PHE A 605 7.38 -8.85 12.91
C PHE A 605 8.17 -7.57 13.15
N GLN A 606 9.51 -7.64 13.28
CA GLN A 606 10.32 -6.46 13.61
C GLN A 606 11.18 -5.95 12.45
N ARG A 607 11.58 -6.82 11.51
CA ARG A 607 12.62 -6.46 10.52
C ARG A 607 12.09 -5.95 9.18
N GLY A 608 10.78 -5.94 8.96
CA GLY A 608 10.20 -5.46 7.68
C GLY A 608 10.61 -6.29 6.48
N LEU A 609 10.61 -7.62 6.62
CA LEU A 609 11.07 -8.53 5.57
C LEU A 609 10.24 -8.37 4.28
N SER A 610 10.92 -8.35 3.14
CA SER A 610 10.29 -8.51 1.82
C SER A 610 10.44 -9.96 1.37
N ILE A 611 9.37 -10.74 1.50
CA ILE A 611 9.35 -12.18 1.25
C ILE A 611 8.81 -12.43 -0.15
N HIS A 612 9.69 -12.76 -1.10
CA HIS A 612 9.29 -13.11 -2.46
C HIS A 612 9.09 -14.62 -2.59
N THR A 613 7.93 -15.02 -3.12
CA THR A 613 7.52 -16.43 -3.19
C THR A 613 7.44 -16.92 -4.64
N THR A 614 7.22 -18.23 -4.81
CA THR A 614 7.08 -18.86 -6.12
C THR A 614 5.64 -18.95 -6.62
N LEU A 615 4.68 -18.42 -5.85
CA LEU A 615 3.25 -18.52 -6.15
C LEU A 615 2.92 -17.83 -7.47
N ASN A 616 2.16 -18.52 -8.32
CA ASN A 616 1.59 -17.96 -9.53
C ASN A 616 0.09 -17.70 -9.29
N PRO A 617 -0.36 -16.42 -9.25
CA PRO A 617 -1.76 -16.08 -8.97
C PRO A 617 -2.75 -16.73 -9.93
N ALA A 618 -2.45 -16.75 -11.23
CA ALA A 618 -3.35 -17.34 -12.22
C ALA A 618 -3.55 -18.85 -11.98
N LEU A 619 -2.47 -19.58 -11.68
CA LEU A 619 -2.58 -21.01 -11.33
C LEU A 619 -3.29 -21.22 -9.99
N GLN A 620 -3.07 -20.34 -9.02
CA GLN A 620 -3.71 -20.39 -7.72
C GLN A 620 -5.23 -20.23 -7.84
N GLU A 621 -5.71 -19.27 -8.63
CA GLU A 621 -7.14 -19.06 -8.88
C GLU A 621 -7.77 -20.25 -9.61
N ILE A 622 -7.09 -20.78 -10.64
CA ILE A 622 -7.56 -21.98 -11.36
C ILE A 622 -7.69 -23.16 -10.40
N ALA A 623 -6.70 -23.37 -9.53
CA ALA A 623 -6.73 -24.45 -8.54
C ALA A 623 -7.87 -24.27 -7.53
N ALA A 624 -8.07 -23.05 -7.03
CA ALA A 624 -9.11 -22.73 -6.06
C ALA A 624 -10.53 -22.89 -6.65
N ALA A 625 -10.73 -22.41 -7.89
CA ALA A 625 -11.99 -22.56 -8.60
C ALA A 625 -12.32 -24.03 -8.87
N ALA A 626 -11.35 -24.80 -9.39
CA ALA A 626 -11.52 -26.22 -9.66
C ALA A 626 -11.89 -27.01 -8.40
N LEU A 627 -11.22 -26.74 -7.28
CA LEU A 627 -11.54 -27.37 -6.00
C LEU A 627 -12.94 -26.99 -5.51
N SER A 628 -13.29 -25.71 -5.57
CA SER A 628 -14.58 -25.20 -5.10
C SER A 628 -15.76 -25.76 -5.90
N ASP A 629 -15.63 -25.83 -7.22
CA ASP A 629 -16.67 -26.39 -8.08
C ASP A 629 -16.86 -27.88 -7.84
N HIS A 630 -15.75 -28.62 -7.67
CA HIS A 630 -15.83 -30.04 -7.37
C HIS A 630 -16.43 -30.32 -5.99
N ALA A 631 -16.00 -29.59 -4.96
CA ALA A 631 -16.54 -29.72 -3.61
C ALA A 631 -18.04 -29.41 -3.56
N ARG A 632 -18.49 -28.38 -4.29
CA ARG A 632 -19.92 -28.04 -4.41
C ARG A 632 -20.71 -29.16 -5.07
N GLY A 633 -20.19 -29.71 -6.17
CA GLY A 633 -20.81 -30.85 -6.86
C GLY A 633 -20.96 -32.09 -5.97
N LEU A 634 -19.91 -32.46 -5.23
CA LEU A 634 -19.92 -33.59 -4.30
C LEU A 634 -20.85 -33.39 -3.12
N LYS A 635 -20.94 -32.16 -2.60
CA LYS A 635 -21.89 -31.78 -1.55
C LYS A 635 -23.33 -31.88 -2.05
N SER A 636 -23.62 -31.38 -3.25
CA SER A 636 -24.94 -31.50 -3.88
C SER A 636 -25.34 -32.96 -4.15
N ALA A 637 -24.36 -33.83 -4.41
CA ALA A 637 -24.56 -35.26 -4.58
C ALA A 637 -24.67 -36.06 -3.26
N ALA A 638 -24.66 -35.39 -2.10
CA ALA A 638 -24.78 -35.99 -0.77
C ALA A 638 -23.76 -37.13 -0.49
N THR A 639 -22.56 -37.01 -1.04
CA THR A 639 -21.50 -38.02 -0.91
C THR A 639 -20.86 -38.07 0.49
N GLY A 640 -21.10 -37.06 1.33
CA GLY A 640 -20.40 -36.87 2.60
C GLY A 640 -19.01 -36.22 2.46
N VAL A 641 -18.58 -35.90 1.23
CA VAL A 641 -17.34 -35.16 0.98
C VAL A 641 -17.63 -33.67 0.97
N HIS A 642 -16.86 -32.93 1.76
CA HIS A 642 -17.12 -31.50 2.03
C HIS A 642 -15.89 -30.61 1.84
N THR A 643 -14.71 -31.17 1.58
CA THR A 643 -13.47 -30.42 1.37
C THR A 643 -12.49 -31.22 0.52
N GLY A 644 -11.35 -30.62 0.19
CA GLY A 644 -10.21 -31.25 -0.49
C GLY A 644 -9.02 -30.31 -0.51
N ALA A 645 -7.96 -30.68 -1.22
CA ALA A 645 -6.77 -29.85 -1.38
C ALA A 645 -6.17 -30.01 -2.77
N VAL A 646 -5.47 -28.95 -3.22
CA VAL A 646 -4.72 -28.94 -4.47
C VAL A 646 -3.35 -28.31 -4.21
N MET A 647 -2.30 -28.99 -4.64
CA MET A 647 -0.94 -28.44 -4.67
C MET A 647 -0.37 -28.62 -6.07
N VAL A 648 0.19 -27.55 -6.62
CA VAL A 648 0.85 -27.55 -7.93
C VAL A 648 2.30 -27.18 -7.73
N THR A 649 3.21 -28.07 -8.15
CA THR A 649 4.65 -27.87 -8.04
C THR A 649 5.31 -27.88 -9.42
N ASP A 650 6.44 -27.17 -9.50
CA ASP A 650 7.36 -27.24 -10.61
C ASP A 650 8.19 -28.54 -10.51
N PRO A 651 8.10 -29.48 -11.47
CA PRO A 651 8.76 -30.79 -11.33
C PRO A 651 10.28 -30.73 -11.33
N ALA A 652 10.88 -29.66 -11.88
CA ALA A 652 12.33 -29.53 -11.97
C ALA A 652 12.93 -28.93 -10.70
N THR A 653 12.20 -28.02 -10.04
CA THR A 653 12.71 -27.24 -8.90
C THR A 653 12.04 -27.58 -7.58
N GLY A 654 10.88 -28.24 -7.61
CA GLY A 654 10.02 -28.44 -6.43
C GLY A 654 9.27 -27.17 -5.99
N ALA A 655 9.41 -26.05 -6.70
CA ALA A 655 8.77 -24.79 -6.35
C ALA A 655 7.24 -24.92 -6.33
N ILE A 656 6.61 -24.49 -5.24
CA ILE A 656 5.15 -24.48 -5.11
C ILE A 656 4.59 -23.31 -5.90
N ARG A 657 3.81 -23.59 -6.95
CA ARG A 657 3.18 -22.61 -7.83
C ARG A 657 1.75 -22.28 -7.41
N ALA A 658 1.05 -23.23 -6.81
CA ALA A 658 -0.25 -23.05 -6.20
C ALA A 658 -0.42 -23.99 -5.01
N MET A 659 -1.10 -23.54 -3.96
CA MET A 659 -1.46 -24.32 -2.78
C MET A 659 -2.84 -23.88 -2.28
N VAL A 660 -3.79 -24.81 -2.30
CA VAL A 660 -5.15 -24.62 -1.81
C VAL A 660 -5.44 -25.74 -0.82
N GLY A 661 -5.56 -25.40 0.46
CA GLY A 661 -5.75 -26.38 1.54
C GLY A 661 -7.21 -26.76 1.82
N SER A 662 -8.16 -25.95 1.34
CA SER A 662 -9.60 -26.17 1.43
C SER A 662 -10.33 -25.28 0.43
N HIS A 663 -11.61 -25.54 0.17
CA HIS A 663 -12.42 -24.72 -0.74
C HIS A 663 -13.00 -23.44 -0.12
N ASP A 664 -12.95 -23.28 1.21
CA ASP A 664 -13.76 -22.29 1.94
C ASP A 664 -13.08 -21.78 3.22
N TYR A 665 -11.86 -21.23 3.09
CA TYR A 665 -11.01 -20.79 4.21
C TYR A 665 -11.74 -19.92 5.26
N TYR A 666 -12.49 -18.90 4.84
CA TYR A 666 -13.11 -17.93 5.76
C TYR A 666 -14.47 -18.36 6.31
N VAL A 667 -15.02 -19.50 5.89
CA VAL A 667 -16.39 -19.90 6.23
C VAL A 667 -16.46 -20.70 7.53
N SER A 668 -15.41 -21.46 7.85
CA SER A 668 -15.40 -22.33 9.02
C SER A 668 -13.98 -22.59 9.52
N GLU A 669 -13.84 -22.98 10.79
CA GLU A 669 -12.56 -23.45 11.34
C GLU A 669 -12.00 -24.64 10.53
N SER A 670 -12.86 -25.54 10.04
CA SER A 670 -12.44 -26.63 9.15
C SER A 670 -11.93 -26.15 7.80
N GLY A 671 -12.38 -24.98 7.33
CA GLY A 671 -11.86 -24.33 6.14
C GLY A 671 -10.43 -23.80 6.34
N GLN A 672 -10.04 -23.42 7.54
CA GLN A 672 -8.68 -22.92 7.83
C GLN A 672 -7.63 -24.05 7.87
N VAL A 673 -8.07 -25.31 7.96
CA VAL A 673 -7.16 -26.46 7.91
C VAL A 673 -6.55 -26.59 6.52
N ASN A 674 -5.22 -26.52 6.45
CA ASN A 674 -4.50 -26.71 5.20
C ASN A 674 -4.31 -28.21 4.89
N ASN A 675 -5.29 -28.83 4.23
CA ASN A 675 -5.25 -30.25 3.89
C ASN A 675 -4.17 -30.63 2.87
N ALA A 676 -3.50 -29.65 2.24
CA ALA A 676 -2.36 -29.92 1.37
C ALA A 676 -1.11 -30.38 2.16
N LEU A 677 -1.10 -30.15 3.48
CA LEU A 677 0.00 -30.52 4.38
C LEU A 677 -0.40 -31.63 5.39
N THR A 678 -1.65 -32.08 5.36
CA THR A 678 -2.15 -33.11 6.28
C THR A 678 -1.81 -34.50 5.78
N PHE A 679 -1.35 -35.39 6.67
CA PHE A 679 -1.14 -36.80 6.35
C PHE A 679 -2.45 -37.50 6.01
N GLN A 680 -2.47 -38.16 4.85
CA GLN A 680 -3.60 -38.96 4.37
C GLN A 680 -3.09 -40.32 3.90
N GLN A 681 -3.94 -41.33 3.97
CA GLN A 681 -3.62 -42.62 3.36
C GLN A 681 -3.55 -42.45 1.84
N PRO A 682 -2.43 -42.82 1.19
CA PRO A 682 -2.24 -42.59 -0.25
C PRO A 682 -3.09 -43.51 -1.12
N GLY A 683 -3.56 -44.64 -0.58
CA GLY A 683 -4.24 -45.70 -1.33
C GLY A 683 -3.44 -46.09 -2.57
N SER A 684 -4.13 -46.25 -3.71
CA SER A 684 -3.48 -46.64 -4.98
C SER A 684 -2.43 -45.65 -5.51
N ALA A 685 -2.34 -44.42 -4.99
CA ALA A 685 -1.31 -43.46 -5.39
C ALA A 685 0.10 -43.90 -4.98
N ILE A 686 0.24 -44.88 -4.07
CA ILE A 686 1.55 -45.45 -3.71
C ILE A 686 2.11 -46.42 -4.75
N LYS A 687 1.26 -46.97 -5.64
CA LYS A 687 1.64 -48.02 -6.59
C LYS A 687 2.76 -47.60 -7.54
N PRO A 688 2.76 -46.41 -8.17
CA PRO A 688 3.85 -45.99 -9.04
C PRO A 688 5.24 -46.17 -8.42
N PHE A 689 5.39 -45.94 -7.11
CA PHE A 689 6.64 -46.15 -6.39
C PHE A 689 7.01 -47.64 -6.29
N VAL A 690 6.06 -48.52 -6.00
CA VAL A 690 6.31 -49.98 -6.01
C VAL A 690 6.80 -50.44 -7.38
N TYR A 691 6.17 -49.95 -8.45
CA TYR A 691 6.58 -50.29 -9.81
C TYR A 691 7.93 -49.68 -10.17
N MET A 692 8.23 -48.45 -9.73
CA MET A 692 9.54 -47.83 -9.88
C MET A 692 10.63 -48.71 -9.26
N ALA A 693 10.44 -49.18 -8.02
CA ALA A 693 11.38 -50.10 -7.38
C ALA A 693 11.53 -51.40 -8.18
N ALA A 694 10.43 -51.96 -8.71
CA ALA A 694 10.46 -53.21 -9.45
C ALA A 694 11.15 -53.11 -10.82
N LEU A 695 11.14 -51.92 -11.44
CA LEU A 695 11.81 -51.65 -12.72
C LEU A 695 13.32 -51.43 -12.58
N GLN A 696 13.80 -51.07 -11.39
CA GLN A 696 15.22 -50.91 -11.10
C GLN A 696 15.90 -52.28 -10.95
N ASP A 697 17.11 -52.41 -11.50
CA ASP A 697 17.92 -53.61 -11.31
C ASP A 697 18.23 -53.85 -9.82
N ASN A 698 18.16 -55.11 -9.42
CA ASN A 698 18.43 -55.58 -8.07
C ASN A 698 19.04 -56.97 -8.16
N GLU A 699 20.36 -57.00 -8.38
CA GLU A 699 21.12 -58.25 -8.53
C GLU A 699 20.54 -59.16 -9.64
N GLY A 700 20.08 -58.55 -10.75
CA GLY A 700 19.44 -59.25 -11.86
C GLY A 700 17.96 -59.57 -11.66
N ARG A 701 17.34 -59.13 -10.56
CA ARG A 701 15.90 -59.25 -10.29
C ARG A 701 15.17 -57.94 -10.56
N TYR A 702 14.76 -57.74 -11.81
CA TYR A 702 13.94 -56.60 -12.22
C TYR A 702 12.85 -57.00 -13.19
N LEU A 703 11.86 -56.13 -13.30
CA LEU A 703 10.79 -56.22 -14.28
C LEU A 703 11.00 -55.21 -15.40
N THR A 704 10.42 -55.52 -16.56
CA THR A 704 10.27 -54.56 -17.65
C THR A 704 8.77 -54.24 -17.81
N PRO A 705 8.40 -53.14 -18.48
CA PRO A 705 6.98 -52.87 -18.77
C PRO A 705 6.27 -54.00 -19.54
N ALA A 706 7.02 -54.86 -20.24
CA ALA A 706 6.50 -56.00 -21.01
C ALA A 706 6.48 -57.32 -20.21
N SER A 707 7.07 -57.36 -19.01
CA SER A 707 7.03 -58.56 -18.16
C SER A 707 5.60 -58.92 -17.82
N ILE A 708 5.30 -60.23 -17.77
CA ILE A 708 3.96 -60.74 -17.45
C ILE A 708 3.87 -61.05 -15.96
N ILE A 709 2.81 -60.56 -15.32
CA ILE A 709 2.43 -60.87 -13.95
C ILE A 709 1.03 -61.49 -13.96
N TRP A 710 0.83 -62.52 -13.15
CA TRP A 710 -0.44 -63.24 -13.08
C TRP A 710 -1.40 -62.58 -12.10
N ASP A 711 -2.44 -61.94 -12.63
CA ASP A 711 -3.61 -61.49 -11.89
C ASP A 711 -4.58 -62.66 -11.67
N VAL A 712 -4.29 -63.45 -10.65
CA VAL A 712 -5.05 -64.63 -10.21
C VAL A 712 -5.12 -64.63 -8.69
N PRO A 713 -6.11 -65.30 -8.06
CA PRO A 713 -6.29 -65.30 -6.61
C PRO A 713 -4.96 -65.46 -5.85
N LEU A 714 -4.76 -64.58 -4.87
CA LEU A 714 -3.61 -64.61 -3.99
C LEU A 714 -4.10 -64.77 -2.55
N VAL A 715 -3.47 -65.69 -1.82
CA VAL A 715 -3.69 -65.88 -0.40
C VAL A 715 -2.33 -65.82 0.27
N GLU A 716 -2.15 -64.83 1.14
CA GLU A 716 -0.95 -64.66 1.95
C GLU A 716 -1.29 -64.95 3.41
N ASP A 717 -0.36 -65.60 4.12
CA ASP A 717 -0.43 -65.73 5.57
C ASP A 717 0.56 -64.72 6.17
N LEU A 718 0.03 -63.66 6.77
CA LEU A 718 0.82 -62.61 7.40
C LEU A 718 1.16 -62.94 8.87
N GLY A 719 0.97 -64.19 9.30
CA GLY A 719 1.24 -64.60 10.68
C GLY A 719 0.30 -63.89 11.66
N ALA A 720 0.83 -62.97 12.47
CA ALA A 720 0.05 -62.22 13.45
C ALA A 720 -1.02 -61.32 12.80
N GLY A 721 -0.77 -60.86 11.56
CA GLY A 721 -1.73 -60.09 10.75
C GLY A 721 -2.85 -60.94 10.11
N GLY A 722 -2.82 -62.27 10.27
CA GLY A 722 -3.84 -63.18 9.75
C GLY A 722 -3.72 -63.46 8.24
N ILE A 723 -4.80 -64.00 7.67
CA ILE A 723 -4.85 -64.38 6.26
C ILE A 723 -5.25 -63.16 5.42
N TYR A 724 -4.40 -62.82 4.46
CA TYR A 724 -4.61 -61.72 3.54
C TYR A 724 -4.98 -62.19 2.13
N GLN A 725 -6.12 -61.71 1.62
CA GLN A 725 -6.66 -62.10 0.30
C GLN A 725 -7.03 -60.85 -0.51
N PRO A 726 -6.06 -60.25 -1.21
CA PRO A 726 -6.30 -59.04 -1.98
C PRO A 726 -7.29 -59.30 -3.13
N GLN A 727 -8.15 -58.31 -3.42
CA GLN A 727 -9.04 -58.31 -4.57
C GLN A 727 -8.83 -57.04 -5.40
N ASN A 728 -9.06 -57.15 -6.71
CA ASN A 728 -9.15 -55.97 -7.58
C ASN A 728 -10.46 -55.22 -7.33
N VAL A 729 -10.47 -53.93 -7.62
CA VAL A 729 -11.64 -53.05 -7.41
C VAL A 729 -12.87 -53.56 -8.19
N ASP A 730 -12.67 -54.12 -9.38
CA ASP A 730 -13.72 -54.69 -10.21
C ASP A 730 -14.13 -56.12 -9.82
N ARG A 731 -13.54 -56.65 -8.75
CA ARG A 731 -13.76 -58.01 -8.20
C ARG A 731 -13.48 -59.14 -9.21
N LYS A 732 -12.66 -58.88 -10.24
CA LYS A 732 -12.28 -59.85 -11.26
C LYS A 732 -10.77 -60.13 -11.25
N PHE A 733 -10.42 -61.28 -11.81
CA PHE A 733 -9.03 -61.67 -12.07
C PHE A 733 -8.81 -61.73 -13.58
N HIS A 734 -7.77 -61.06 -14.05
CA HIS A 734 -7.50 -60.85 -15.48
C HIS A 734 -6.51 -61.86 -16.08
N GLY A 735 -6.01 -62.80 -15.27
CA GLY A 735 -5.03 -63.80 -15.73
C GLY A 735 -3.68 -63.16 -16.03
N PRO A 736 -2.99 -63.54 -17.12
CA PRO A 736 -1.68 -62.97 -17.45
C PRO A 736 -1.83 -61.53 -17.96
N VAL A 737 -1.30 -60.56 -17.21
CA VAL A 737 -1.27 -59.14 -17.61
C VAL A 737 0.16 -58.63 -17.68
N SER A 738 0.43 -57.67 -18.56
CA SER A 738 1.73 -57.00 -18.56
C SER A 738 1.88 -56.08 -17.34
N VAL A 739 3.10 -55.86 -16.87
CA VAL A 739 3.40 -54.88 -15.80
C VAL A 739 2.86 -53.49 -16.15
N ARG A 740 2.98 -53.07 -17.42
CA ARG A 740 2.38 -51.83 -17.92
C ARG A 740 0.86 -51.81 -17.73
N SER A 741 0.18 -52.87 -18.17
CA SER A 741 -1.28 -52.98 -18.06
C SER A 741 -1.74 -53.02 -16.61
N ALA A 742 -0.97 -53.67 -15.73
CA ALA A 742 -1.26 -53.75 -14.31
C ALA A 742 -1.23 -52.37 -13.64
N LEU A 743 -0.20 -51.56 -13.91
CA LEU A 743 -0.13 -50.18 -13.41
C LEU A 743 -1.19 -49.28 -14.04
N GLN A 744 -1.38 -49.36 -15.37
CA GLN A 744 -2.35 -48.54 -16.11
C GLN A 744 -3.78 -48.71 -15.61
N ASN A 745 -4.16 -49.92 -15.20
CA ASN A 745 -5.49 -50.23 -14.67
C ASN A 745 -5.53 -50.27 -13.14
N SER A 746 -4.43 -49.90 -12.47
CA SER A 746 -4.31 -49.90 -11.01
C SER A 746 -4.70 -51.24 -10.36
N TYR A 747 -4.36 -52.37 -10.97
CA TYR A 747 -4.73 -53.68 -10.41
C TYR A 747 -4.01 -53.95 -9.08
N ASN A 748 -4.78 -54.36 -8.08
CA ASN A 748 -4.33 -54.58 -6.71
C ASN A 748 -3.46 -55.84 -6.61
N VAL A 749 -3.98 -56.96 -7.11
CA VAL A 749 -3.35 -58.28 -6.94
C VAL A 749 -1.97 -58.37 -7.62
N PRO A 750 -1.79 -57.91 -8.87
CA PRO A 750 -0.46 -57.82 -9.49
C PRO A 750 0.50 -56.93 -8.70
N THR A 751 0.02 -55.80 -8.16
CA THR A 751 0.86 -54.89 -7.36
C THR A 751 1.40 -55.58 -6.10
N VAL A 752 0.54 -56.30 -5.36
CA VAL A 752 0.97 -57.07 -4.17
C VAL A 752 2.03 -58.11 -4.54
N LYS A 753 1.82 -58.84 -5.64
CA LYS A 753 2.79 -59.83 -6.12
C LYS A 753 4.11 -59.18 -6.51
N ILE A 754 4.08 -58.05 -7.21
CA ILE A 754 5.29 -57.28 -7.56
C ILE A 754 6.03 -56.84 -6.29
N PHE A 755 5.30 -56.29 -5.32
CA PHE A 755 5.87 -55.87 -4.05
C PHE A 755 6.55 -57.03 -3.33
N ARG A 756 5.85 -58.15 -3.13
CA ARG A 756 6.35 -59.35 -2.44
C ARG A 756 7.54 -60.00 -3.17
N ASP A 757 7.45 -60.15 -4.48
CA ASP A 757 8.38 -61.00 -5.25
C ASP A 757 9.60 -60.25 -5.79
N TYR A 758 9.54 -58.92 -5.96
CA TYR A 758 10.59 -58.14 -6.63
C TYR A 758 11.11 -56.96 -5.82
N VAL A 759 10.30 -56.43 -4.90
CA VAL A 759 10.65 -55.21 -4.15
C VAL A 759 11.04 -55.55 -2.71
N GLY A 760 10.08 -56.02 -1.91
CA GLY A 760 10.23 -56.25 -0.48
C GLY A 760 10.22 -54.95 0.34
N ALA A 761 9.88 -55.06 1.62
CA ALA A 761 9.70 -53.91 2.51
C ALA A 761 10.96 -53.04 2.65
N GLY A 762 12.13 -53.63 2.93
CA GLY A 762 13.35 -52.85 3.15
C GLY A 762 13.81 -52.05 1.92
N ARG A 763 13.69 -52.63 0.73
CA ARG A 763 14.03 -51.92 -0.52
C ARG A 763 13.05 -50.78 -0.79
N PHE A 764 11.77 -51.03 -0.55
CA PHE A 764 10.74 -50.00 -0.70
C PHE A 764 10.96 -48.86 0.28
N ALA A 765 11.18 -49.14 1.56
CA ALA A 765 11.44 -48.14 2.60
C ALA A 765 12.65 -47.26 2.23
N ASN A 766 13.78 -47.87 1.83
CA ASN A 766 14.96 -47.11 1.40
C ASN A 766 14.68 -46.20 0.19
N MET A 767 13.89 -46.67 -0.78
CA MET A 767 13.50 -45.86 -1.94
C MET A 767 12.51 -44.75 -1.55
N ALA A 768 11.54 -45.06 -0.68
CA ALA A 768 10.56 -44.11 -0.17
C ALA A 768 11.27 -42.98 0.57
N ASP A 769 12.20 -43.30 1.47
CA ASP A 769 13.04 -42.34 2.19
C ASP A 769 13.87 -41.47 1.24
N ALA A 770 14.52 -42.09 0.24
CA ALA A 770 15.28 -41.37 -0.78
C ALA A 770 14.43 -40.41 -1.64
N LEU A 771 13.11 -40.61 -1.68
CA LEU A 771 12.14 -39.76 -2.36
C LEU A 771 11.44 -38.77 -1.41
N GLY A 772 11.80 -38.75 -0.12
CA GLY A 772 11.20 -37.89 0.89
C GLY A 772 9.85 -38.40 1.43
N LEU A 773 9.47 -39.64 1.16
CA LEU A 773 8.24 -40.29 1.68
C LEU A 773 8.49 -40.89 3.07
N GLN A 774 8.92 -40.05 4.01
CA GLN A 774 9.41 -40.47 5.34
C GLN A 774 8.34 -41.13 6.22
N SER A 775 7.06 -40.83 6.00
CA SER A 775 5.97 -41.43 6.78
C SER A 775 5.62 -42.86 6.32
N VAL A 776 6.23 -43.35 5.23
CA VAL A 776 5.99 -44.69 4.66
C VAL A 776 7.22 -45.58 4.77
N ALA A 777 8.41 -44.99 4.92
CA ALA A 777 9.66 -45.67 5.22
C ALA A 777 9.73 -46.08 6.70
#